data_AF-A0AAN6U1Y4-F1
#
_entry.id   AF-A0AAN6U1Y4-F1
#
_cell.length_a   1.000
_cell.length_b   1.000
_cell.length_c   1.000
_cell.angle_alpha   90.00
_cell.angle_beta   90.00
_cell.angle_gamma   90.00
#
_symmetry.space_group_name_H-M   'P 1'
#
loop_
_entity.id
_entity.type
_entity.pdbx_description
1 polymer ?
#
loop_
_entity_poly.entity_id
_entity_poly.type
_entity_poly.pdbx_seq_one_letter_code
_entity_poly.pdbx_strand_id
1 'polypeptide(L)'
;MSGELCMCTAFINGKNAGMWGNNGTWLPAIGGAGSCDTVPGPYSGGHVAVKDDKISQSKPTIEPLPNFDWKATPPMKIRPFKPTYNITMAIQNSAPSDLIVMDRNYLSRVTARRHLIAQHTSSVLGAIPPGEAAVRELYTHLLGTYLPARYPTMFELIRAPSANSNSHHQSVSLRNKVTGLEAPVHPLPSDTNEMLRILGETVEDDMFLLLRDRATSSDEKGIGGRGDGGGEHRAVAFVCCHPAGFDPSEKLGKRLAEIHGPVPAYEKIGPSMERFFGRLEVGKAVKRVNTHLKMYTPRGNHVHVGETVEEETSIDVDEARLRVELQTLTRLPETQAILFSFKTYMYPLAEIKAEGLGPQLADAIEGLKAGNAPGMWVYKGGQSSVPRAIARTIMAGALRNVVVVGGSYVGVPRFAISSGHEHKAFIPFTSVFSGAPGSPRHQVARARAVSLQPNSLTLDREWQGSKTIPFDFLVVATGTRLAVPGTMPDDDKPPSVRYLQAYQERIRTASSVAIIGGGAVGVQMACDLKELYPAKTVTLIHSREHLMPVYHEALSNLIKDRFRELGVQLITGSRVVIPPEGFPNVNRQAFDICLQDGRSLSAEFAIQATGQTPNNQFLLSGLVGESGQSAVLNPKNGFVRVLPTMQFADPRYPHLFAVGDIADSGAHKAARPGMVQAAVAAKNIASLIKGEEPVERAAVAPAGIHLTLGLTRNVIFRNPNIAAGDAEPFINLKDDGREDMGIDGVWVRRGVVVTSPQDYHL
;
A
#
# COMPACT_ATOMS: atom_id res chain seq x y z
N MET A 1 -24.54 25.01 15.65
CA MET A 1 -25.21 24.58 14.41
C MET A 1 -24.37 23.45 13.81
N SER A 2 -24.79 22.22 14.06
CA SER A 2 -24.13 20.98 13.71
C SER A 2 -24.41 20.62 12.25
N GLY A 3 -23.48 20.94 11.35
CA GLY A 3 -23.57 20.57 9.93
C GLY A 3 -23.14 19.12 9.72
N GLU A 4 -24.05 18.31 9.21
CA GLU A 4 -23.85 16.90 8.86
C GLU A 4 -23.42 16.80 7.38
N LEU A 5 -22.28 16.16 7.08
CA LEU A 5 -21.75 16.03 5.72
C LEU A 5 -22.13 14.67 5.06
N CYS A 6 -22.76 14.69 3.88
CA CYS A 6 -23.22 13.59 3.04
C CYS A 6 -22.55 13.62 1.65
N MET A 7 -21.97 12.50 1.18
CA MET A 7 -21.40 12.38 -0.17
C MET A 7 -22.28 11.49 -1.06
N CYS A 8 -22.69 12.02 -2.22
CA CYS A 8 -23.36 11.23 -3.26
C CYS A 8 -22.39 10.91 -4.40
N THR A 9 -22.45 9.71 -4.93
CA THR A 9 -21.76 9.29 -6.15
C THR A 9 -22.81 8.82 -7.14
N ALA A 10 -22.94 9.49 -8.27
CA ALA A 10 -23.81 9.04 -9.35
C ALA A 10 -23.00 8.17 -10.33
N PHE A 11 -23.26 6.87 -10.30
CA PHE A 11 -22.75 5.90 -11.27
C PHE A 11 -23.81 5.65 -12.35
N ILE A 12 -23.49 5.96 -13.59
CA ILE A 12 -24.13 5.32 -14.74
C ILE A 12 -22.97 4.72 -15.55
N ASN A 13 -23.10 3.47 -15.92
CA ASN A 13 -22.07 2.65 -16.59
C ASN A 13 -20.97 3.40 -17.40
N GLY A 14 -19.75 3.44 -16.85
CA GLY A 14 -18.50 3.59 -17.59
C GLY A 14 -17.92 2.21 -17.92
N LYS A 15 -17.78 1.92 -19.22
CA LYS A 15 -17.47 0.59 -19.76
C LYS A 15 -15.96 0.41 -19.95
N ASN A 16 -15.54 -0.85 -20.16
CA ASN A 16 -14.16 -1.35 -20.38
C ASN A 16 -13.35 -1.77 -19.15
N ALA A 17 -13.84 -2.73 -18.36
CA ALA A 17 -12.97 -3.48 -17.45
C ALA A 17 -12.19 -4.56 -18.23
N GLY A 18 -11.01 -4.20 -18.73
CA GLY A 18 -10.02 -5.19 -19.18
C GLY A 18 -9.44 -5.96 -17.98
N MET A 19 -9.57 -7.27 -18.02
CA MET A 19 -9.04 -8.25 -17.08
C MET A 19 -7.50 -8.23 -17.00
N TRP A 20 -6.93 -8.24 -15.80
CA TRP A 20 -5.50 -8.48 -15.58
C TRP A 20 -5.25 -9.38 -14.36
N GLY A 21 -4.53 -10.48 -14.59
CA GLY A 21 -3.74 -11.23 -13.63
C GLY A 21 -2.25 -10.88 -13.81
N ASN A 22 -1.45 -10.99 -12.76
CA ASN A 22 -0.04 -10.62 -12.77
C ASN A 22 0.82 -11.84 -12.39
N ASN A 23 1.48 -12.44 -13.38
CA ASN A 23 2.69 -13.25 -13.25
C ASN A 23 3.74 -12.56 -14.12
N GLY A 24 4.90 -12.21 -13.57
CA GLY A 24 5.93 -11.51 -14.33
C GLY A 24 7.13 -11.07 -13.50
N THR A 25 8.07 -12.00 -13.36
CA THR A 25 9.48 -11.87 -13.00
C THR A 25 10.22 -10.74 -13.72
N TRP A 26 11.15 -10.05 -13.02
CA TRP A 26 12.16 -9.19 -13.64
C TRP A 26 13.56 -9.60 -13.16
N LEU A 27 14.42 -9.97 -14.12
CA LEU A 27 15.87 -10.08 -13.96
C LEU A 27 16.53 -8.75 -14.38
N PRO A 28 17.72 -8.42 -13.83
CA PRO A 28 18.36 -7.11 -13.95
C PRO A 28 19.53 -7.09 -14.96
N ALA A 29 20.17 -5.91 -15.02
CA ALA A 29 21.53 -5.60 -15.50
C ALA A 29 21.58 -4.84 -16.86
N ILE A 30 22.52 -3.96 -17.21
CA ILE A 30 23.91 -3.62 -16.82
C ILE A 30 24.06 -2.12 -17.19
N GLY A 31 24.59 -1.19 -16.39
CA GLY A 31 26.01 -1.01 -16.07
C GLY A 31 26.72 -0.14 -17.13
N GLY A 32 26.82 1.17 -16.88
CA GLY A 32 27.55 2.11 -17.73
C GLY A 32 29.06 2.05 -17.49
N ALA A 33 29.81 2.01 -18.59
CA ALA A 33 31.27 2.06 -18.64
C ALA A 33 31.79 3.48 -18.93
N GLY A 34 33.00 3.76 -18.45
CA GLY A 34 33.85 4.93 -18.76
C GLY A 34 34.99 4.97 -17.73
N SER A 35 36.03 4.14 -17.88
CA SER A 35 37.31 4.39 -18.61
C SER A 35 38.19 5.46 -17.95
N CYS A 36 39.30 5.05 -17.30
CA CYS A 36 40.69 5.21 -17.77
C CYS A 36 41.33 6.50 -17.18
N ASP A 37 42.58 6.59 -16.70
CA ASP A 37 43.74 5.71 -16.52
C ASP A 37 44.65 6.38 -15.48
N THR A 38 45.46 5.61 -14.73
CA THR A 38 46.94 5.76 -14.67
C THR A 38 47.57 4.77 -13.66
N VAL A 39 48.76 4.31 -14.05
CA VAL A 39 49.50 3.08 -13.66
C VAL A 39 50.52 3.36 -12.53
N PRO A 40 51.01 2.33 -11.79
CA PRO A 40 51.74 2.49 -10.52
C PRO A 40 53.27 2.48 -10.66
N GLY A 41 53.97 2.94 -9.62
CA GLY A 41 55.43 2.90 -9.48
C GLY A 41 55.88 2.78 -8.01
N PRO A 42 57.14 2.37 -7.74
CA PRO A 42 57.43 1.19 -6.91
C PRO A 42 57.88 1.46 -5.47
N TYR A 43 57.90 0.38 -4.69
CA TYR A 43 58.44 0.23 -3.35
C TYR A 43 59.83 0.85 -3.16
N SER A 44 60.02 1.53 -2.02
CA SER A 44 61.31 1.63 -1.34
C SER A 44 61.11 1.68 0.17
N GLY A 45 61.78 0.77 0.88
CA GLY A 45 61.65 0.55 2.31
C GLY A 45 62.17 1.71 3.18
N GLY A 46 61.67 1.74 4.40
CA GLY A 46 62.16 2.58 5.48
C GLY A 46 61.60 2.11 6.81
N HIS A 47 62.42 1.42 7.59
CA HIS A 47 62.20 1.20 9.03
C HIS A 47 62.08 2.55 9.74
N VAL A 48 60.95 2.84 10.39
CA VAL A 48 60.91 3.83 11.48
C VAL A 48 59.86 3.43 12.53
N ALA A 49 60.38 3.17 13.74
CA ALA A 49 59.78 3.27 15.08
C ALA A 49 58.32 2.84 15.30
N VAL A 50 58.18 1.79 16.12
CA VAL A 50 56.98 1.55 16.94
C VAL A 50 56.75 2.79 17.81
N LYS A 51 55.74 3.60 17.46
CA LYS A 51 55.15 4.57 18.38
C LYS A 51 54.04 3.88 19.16
N ASP A 52 54.26 3.74 20.45
CA ASP A 52 53.23 3.55 21.46
C ASP A 52 52.28 4.76 21.45
N ASP A 53 51.31 4.79 20.52
CA ASP A 53 50.20 5.72 20.63
C ASP A 53 49.16 5.13 21.59
N LYS A 54 49.32 5.53 22.86
CA LYS A 54 48.25 5.53 23.86
C LYS A 54 46.99 6.11 23.21
N ILE A 55 45.99 5.27 22.95
CA ILE A 55 44.65 5.73 22.64
C ILE A 55 44.11 6.42 23.90
N SER A 56 44.29 7.73 23.98
CA SER A 56 43.53 8.60 24.86
C SER A 56 42.08 8.62 24.34
N GLN A 57 41.27 7.63 24.71
CA GLN A 57 39.83 7.67 24.45
C GLN A 57 39.23 8.75 25.36
N SER A 58 39.01 9.94 24.82
CA SER A 58 38.24 10.98 25.51
C SER A 58 36.88 10.41 25.90
N LYS A 59 36.54 10.42 27.20
CA LYS A 59 35.22 10.00 27.69
C LYS A 59 34.14 10.70 26.86
N PRO A 60 33.10 9.99 26.37
CA PRO A 60 32.05 10.60 25.59
C PRO A 60 31.39 11.73 26.41
N THR A 61 31.35 12.94 25.85
CA THR A 61 30.74 14.10 26.49
C THR A 61 29.22 13.93 26.52
N ILE A 62 28.63 13.91 27.72
CA ILE A 62 27.18 13.91 27.92
C ILE A 62 26.73 15.36 27.99
N GLU A 63 25.94 15.79 27.00
CA GLU A 63 25.41 17.14 26.94
C GLU A 63 24.27 17.31 27.97
N PRO A 64 24.34 18.26 28.92
CA PRO A 64 23.31 18.43 29.92
C PRO A 64 22.04 19.10 29.35
N LEU A 65 20.87 18.73 29.88
CA LEU A 65 19.60 19.46 29.66
C LEU A 65 19.15 20.12 30.98
N PRO A 66 19.71 21.30 31.34
CA PRO A 66 19.53 21.90 32.65
C PRO A 66 18.09 22.33 32.96
N ASN A 67 17.29 22.58 31.93
CA ASN A 67 15.90 23.03 32.04
C ASN A 67 14.91 21.98 31.48
N PHE A 68 15.30 20.70 31.46
CA PHE A 68 14.44 19.65 30.92
C PHE A 68 13.17 19.47 31.76
N ASP A 69 12.02 19.71 31.15
CA ASP A 69 10.72 19.38 31.72
C ASP A 69 10.18 18.09 31.08
N TRP A 70 10.33 16.98 31.82
CA TRP A 70 9.83 15.69 31.37
C TRP A 70 8.31 15.69 31.23
N LYS A 71 7.56 16.44 32.04
CA LYS A 71 6.09 16.47 32.00
C LYS A 71 5.58 17.18 30.74
N ALA A 72 6.27 18.23 30.30
CA ALA A 72 5.94 18.93 29.06
C ALA A 72 6.43 18.19 27.80
N THR A 73 7.45 17.34 27.91
CA THR A 73 8.05 16.66 26.75
C THR A 73 7.13 15.55 26.21
N PRO A 74 6.63 15.64 24.97
CA PRO A 74 5.81 14.58 24.38
C PRO A 74 6.66 13.35 24.02
N PRO A 75 6.09 12.13 24.03
CA PRO A 75 6.79 10.96 23.52
C PRO A 75 7.06 11.11 22.02
N MET A 76 8.22 10.62 21.57
CA MET A 76 8.61 10.63 20.16
C MET A 76 7.55 9.89 19.31
N LYS A 77 7.29 10.37 18.10
CA LYS A 77 6.41 9.70 17.13
C LYS A 77 7.23 9.06 16.02
N ILE A 78 7.39 7.74 16.09
CA ILE A 78 8.18 6.96 15.12
C ILE A 78 7.22 6.20 14.18
N ARG A 79 7.32 6.45 12.87
CA ARG A 79 6.45 5.88 11.81
C ARG A 79 7.27 5.23 10.69
N PRO A 80 7.89 4.05 10.91
CA PRO A 80 8.84 3.46 9.97
C PRO A 80 8.12 2.62 8.89
N PHE A 81 7.06 3.17 8.30
CA PHE A 81 6.22 2.48 7.33
C PHE A 81 6.94 2.35 6.00
N LYS A 82 7.12 1.13 5.52
CA LYS A 82 7.76 0.83 4.23
C LYS A 82 6.91 -0.19 3.49
N PRO A 83 6.56 0.04 2.20
CA PRO A 83 5.69 -0.86 1.43
C PRO A 83 6.37 -2.20 1.08
N THR A 84 7.66 -2.35 1.38
CA THR A 84 8.40 -3.60 1.18
C THR A 84 9.32 -3.80 2.37
N TYR A 85 9.25 -4.97 3.00
CA TYR A 85 10.09 -5.31 4.13
C TYR A 85 11.40 -5.93 3.65
N ASN A 86 12.51 -5.25 3.96
CA ASN A 86 13.84 -5.83 3.80
C ASN A 86 14.51 -5.97 5.17
N ILE A 87 14.86 -7.20 5.53
CA ILE A 87 15.72 -7.43 6.69
C ILE A 87 17.10 -6.82 6.38
N THR A 88 17.47 -5.83 7.20
CA THR A 88 18.75 -5.12 7.14
C THR A 88 19.12 -4.73 8.57
N MET A 89 20.38 -4.37 8.80
CA MET A 89 20.79 -3.84 10.10
C MET A 89 20.16 -2.46 10.40
N ALA A 90 19.87 -1.65 9.37
CA ALA A 90 19.19 -0.35 9.47
C ALA A 90 19.76 0.60 10.56
N ILE A 91 21.06 0.52 10.80
CA ILE A 91 21.76 1.27 11.85
C ILE A 91 22.02 2.71 11.39
N GLN A 92 21.81 3.65 12.30
CA GLN A 92 22.12 5.08 12.15
C GLN A 92 23.01 5.52 13.30
N ASN A 93 23.94 6.45 13.04
CA ASN A 93 24.75 7.05 14.11
C ASN A 93 23.85 7.79 15.11
N SER A 94 24.22 7.74 16.38
CA SER A 94 23.54 8.43 17.48
C SER A 94 24.55 9.12 18.37
N ALA A 95 24.18 10.24 18.99
CA ALA A 95 25.03 10.86 19.99
C ALA A 95 25.02 10.02 21.28
N PRO A 96 26.12 9.97 22.05
CA PRO A 96 26.11 9.37 23.37
C PRO A 96 24.99 9.92 24.27
N SER A 97 24.68 11.22 24.16
CA SER A 97 23.60 11.91 24.89
C SER A 97 22.18 11.42 24.56
N ASP A 98 22.01 10.60 23.52
CA ASP A 98 20.73 10.04 23.09
C ASP A 98 20.53 8.58 23.57
N LEU A 99 21.41 8.08 24.45
CA LEU A 99 21.35 6.68 24.93
C LEU A 99 20.02 6.39 25.60
N ILE A 100 19.60 7.25 26.53
CA ILE A 100 18.30 7.19 27.22
C ILE A 100 17.53 8.47 26.91
N VAL A 101 16.31 8.31 26.38
CA VAL A 101 15.40 9.40 26.03
C VAL A 101 14.24 9.44 27.01
N MET A 102 14.04 10.57 27.68
CA MET A 102 12.95 10.78 28.64
C MET A 102 11.77 11.52 28.00
N ASP A 103 10.56 11.24 28.45
CA ASP A 103 9.33 11.96 28.06
C ASP A 103 8.28 11.91 29.19
N ARG A 104 7.11 12.51 28.96
CA ARG A 104 6.02 12.61 29.95
C ARG A 104 5.49 11.27 30.46
N ASN A 105 5.78 10.17 29.77
CA ASN A 105 5.37 8.82 30.19
C ASN A 105 6.40 8.14 31.10
N TYR A 106 7.51 8.80 31.45
CA TYR A 106 8.55 8.24 32.31
C TYR A 106 8.00 7.63 33.60
N LEU A 107 7.25 8.42 34.39
CA LEU A 107 6.75 7.98 35.69
C LEU A 107 5.85 6.75 35.58
N SER A 108 4.93 6.73 34.62
CA SER A 108 4.02 5.59 34.44
C SER A 108 4.77 4.33 34.00
N ARG A 109 5.77 4.47 33.11
CA ARG A 109 6.59 3.34 32.64
C ARG A 109 7.46 2.75 33.76
N VAL A 110 8.19 3.56 34.53
CA VAL A 110 9.01 3.01 35.64
C VAL A 110 8.16 2.45 36.78
N THR A 111 6.95 2.99 37.00
CA THR A 111 6.00 2.44 37.97
C THR A 111 5.52 1.05 37.55
N ALA A 112 5.17 0.87 36.27
CA ALA A 112 4.81 -0.44 35.73
C ALA A 112 5.98 -1.43 35.82
N ARG A 113 7.21 -0.99 35.52
CA ARG A 113 8.42 -1.83 35.65
C ARG A 113 8.65 -2.31 37.08
N ARG A 114 8.49 -1.45 38.09
CA ARG A 114 8.59 -1.83 39.51
C ARG A 114 7.63 -2.96 39.85
N HIS A 115 6.38 -2.86 39.39
CA HIS A 115 5.38 -3.90 39.61
C HIS A 115 5.79 -5.23 38.97
N LEU A 116 6.20 -5.20 37.71
CA LEU A 116 6.65 -6.39 36.98
C LEU A 116 7.89 -7.03 37.60
N ILE A 117 8.87 -6.22 38.01
CA ILE A 117 10.09 -6.72 38.66
C ILE A 117 9.74 -7.37 40.00
N ALA A 118 8.86 -6.78 40.80
CA ALA A 118 8.47 -7.37 42.08
C ALA A 118 7.73 -8.71 41.92
N GLN A 119 6.95 -8.88 40.86
CA GLN A 119 6.14 -10.09 40.63
C GLN A 119 6.87 -11.19 39.86
N HIS A 120 7.81 -10.80 38.99
CA HIS A 120 8.36 -11.69 37.97
C HIS A 120 9.89 -11.63 37.88
N THR A 121 10.58 -11.33 38.99
CA THR A 121 12.03 -11.06 39.07
C THR A 121 12.88 -11.93 38.16
N SER A 122 12.81 -13.25 38.28
CA SER A 122 13.68 -14.18 37.54
C SER A 122 13.46 -14.21 36.03
N SER A 123 12.29 -13.77 35.56
CA SER A 123 11.97 -13.70 34.12
C SER A 123 12.35 -12.36 33.50
N VAL A 124 12.42 -11.28 34.31
CA VAL A 124 12.65 -9.91 33.81
C VAL A 124 14.03 -9.37 34.10
N LEU A 125 14.82 -9.99 34.98
CA LEU A 125 16.23 -9.65 35.16
C LEU A 125 17.08 -10.87 35.53
N GLY A 126 18.36 -10.81 35.16
CA GLY A 126 19.33 -11.83 35.55
C GLY A 126 20.71 -11.59 34.94
N ALA A 127 21.72 -12.19 35.55
CA ALA A 127 23.09 -12.18 35.08
C ALA A 127 23.75 -13.55 35.31
N ILE A 128 24.66 -13.92 34.41
CA ILE A 128 25.61 -15.02 34.64
C ILE A 128 26.95 -14.45 35.14
N PRO A 129 27.83 -15.26 35.78
CA PRO A 129 29.07 -14.75 36.38
C PRO A 129 29.95 -13.89 35.45
N PRO A 130 30.11 -14.22 34.15
CA PRO A 130 30.85 -13.36 33.22
C PRO A 130 30.29 -11.93 33.07
N GLY A 131 29.01 -11.72 33.35
CA GLY A 131 28.32 -10.44 33.21
C GLY A 131 28.39 -9.51 34.41
N GLU A 132 28.84 -9.98 35.58
CA GLU A 132 28.80 -9.20 36.83
C GLU A 132 29.57 -7.87 36.73
N ALA A 133 30.77 -7.91 36.15
CA ALA A 133 31.58 -6.71 35.95
C ALA A 133 30.88 -5.70 35.01
N ALA A 134 30.22 -6.19 33.95
CA ALA A 134 29.52 -5.34 32.99
C ALA A 134 28.26 -4.71 33.62
N VAL A 135 27.58 -5.43 34.52
CA VAL A 135 26.47 -4.87 35.30
C VAL A 135 26.96 -3.76 36.24
N ARG A 136 28.05 -3.98 36.97
CA ARG A 136 28.65 -2.96 37.86
C ARG A 136 29.04 -1.69 37.10
N GLU A 137 29.65 -1.86 35.93
CA GLU A 137 30.04 -0.75 35.07
C GLU A 137 28.81 -0.01 34.53
N LEU A 138 27.81 -0.72 34.00
CA LEU A 138 26.57 -0.12 33.50
C LEU A 138 25.85 0.66 34.59
N TYR A 139 25.74 0.08 35.79
CA TYR A 139 25.11 0.68 36.95
C TYR A 139 25.81 1.99 37.32
N THR A 140 27.14 1.95 37.45
CA THR A 140 27.95 3.12 37.79
C THR A 140 27.86 4.19 36.71
N HIS A 141 27.89 3.78 35.44
CA HIS A 141 27.78 4.70 34.30
C HIS A 141 26.42 5.40 34.29
N LEU A 142 25.32 4.66 34.36
CA LEU A 142 23.98 5.24 34.26
C LEU A 142 23.64 6.09 35.49
N LEU A 143 23.81 5.56 36.70
CA LEU A 143 23.39 6.25 37.92
C LEU A 143 24.41 7.29 38.39
N GLY A 144 25.70 7.00 38.26
CA GLY A 144 26.77 7.87 38.74
C GLY A 144 27.19 8.96 37.75
N THR A 145 26.94 8.78 36.44
CA THR A 145 27.43 9.70 35.40
C THR A 145 26.32 10.18 34.48
N TYR A 146 25.66 9.28 33.74
CA TYR A 146 24.79 9.64 32.62
C TYR A 146 23.53 10.39 33.05
N LEU A 147 22.70 9.79 33.92
CA LEU A 147 21.42 10.35 34.33
C LEU A 147 21.54 11.71 35.03
N PRO A 148 22.40 11.89 36.06
CA PRO A 148 22.53 13.19 36.72
C PRO A 148 23.18 14.26 35.83
N ALA A 149 24.04 13.87 34.85
CA ALA A 149 24.59 14.83 33.90
C ALA A 149 23.58 15.25 32.83
N ARG A 150 22.87 14.28 32.22
CA ARG A 150 21.93 14.53 31.12
C ARG A 150 20.63 15.18 31.60
N TYR A 151 20.08 14.73 32.73
CA TYR A 151 18.76 15.12 33.24
C TYR A 151 18.82 15.60 34.71
N PRO A 152 19.54 16.69 35.02
CA PRO A 152 19.76 17.18 36.39
C PRO A 152 18.47 17.64 37.11
N THR A 153 17.41 17.95 36.35
CA THR A 153 16.07 18.26 36.87
C THR A 153 15.35 17.02 37.41
N MET A 154 15.70 15.83 36.93
CA MET A 154 15.09 14.55 37.32
C MET A 154 15.96 13.74 38.29
N PHE A 155 17.29 13.85 38.18
CA PHE A 155 18.22 13.05 38.96
C PHE A 155 19.30 13.91 39.59
N GLU A 156 19.65 13.60 40.83
CA GLU A 156 20.64 14.34 41.61
C GLU A 156 21.53 13.39 42.39
N LEU A 157 22.85 13.65 42.37
CA LEU A 157 23.78 12.95 43.22
C LEU A 157 23.81 13.59 44.60
N ILE A 158 23.55 12.79 45.63
CA ILE A 158 23.60 13.18 47.03
C ILE A 158 24.87 12.60 47.61
N ARG A 159 25.60 13.45 48.34
CA ARG A 159 26.85 13.08 49.00
C ARG A 159 26.66 13.23 50.50
N ALA A 160 26.80 12.14 51.24
CA ALA A 160 26.70 12.20 52.69
C ALA A 160 27.89 12.99 53.28
N PRO A 161 27.69 13.75 54.38
CA PRO A 161 28.81 14.32 55.13
C PRO A 161 29.73 13.20 55.62
N SER A 162 31.05 13.38 55.49
CA SER A 162 32.01 12.39 56.00
C SER A 162 31.90 12.33 57.52
N ALA A 163 31.54 11.16 58.08
CA ALA A 163 31.44 10.99 59.53
C ALA A 163 32.81 11.03 60.24
N ASN A 164 33.92 10.96 59.51
CA ASN A 164 35.28 11.11 60.01
C ASN A 164 36.19 11.83 59.00
N SER A 165 37.04 12.74 59.46
CA SER A 165 38.03 13.45 58.62
C SER A 165 39.09 12.53 57.98
N ASN A 166 39.16 11.26 58.41
CA ASN A 166 40.15 10.27 57.97
C ASN A 166 39.59 9.14 57.08
N SER A 167 38.30 9.13 56.75
CA SER A 167 37.73 8.17 55.80
C SER A 167 37.68 8.76 54.39
N HIS A 168 38.49 8.24 53.47
CA HIS A 168 38.51 8.67 52.06
C HIS A 168 37.31 8.23 51.22
N HIS A 169 36.25 7.68 51.81
CA HIS A 169 35.13 7.07 51.07
C HIS A 169 33.80 7.72 51.45
N GLN A 170 33.53 8.86 50.81
CA GLN A 170 32.24 9.52 50.91
C GLN A 170 31.15 8.62 50.30
N SER A 171 30.04 8.43 51.03
CA SER A 171 28.87 7.75 50.47
C SER A 171 28.18 8.65 49.45
N VAL A 172 27.88 8.09 48.28
CA VAL A 172 27.21 8.78 47.17
C VAL A 172 25.98 7.98 46.78
N SER A 173 24.83 8.63 46.67
CA SER A 173 23.60 8.05 46.15
C SER A 173 23.01 8.89 45.02
N LEU A 174 22.27 8.28 44.11
CA LEU A 174 21.43 8.97 43.14
C LEU A 174 20.02 9.08 43.71
N ARG A 175 19.51 10.29 43.86
CA ARG A 175 18.09 10.55 44.11
C ARG A 175 17.38 10.79 42.79
N ASN A 176 16.39 9.95 42.51
CA ASN A 176 15.42 10.16 41.46
C ASN A 176 14.31 11.07 41.99
N LYS A 177 14.36 12.37 41.65
CA LYS A 177 13.41 13.39 42.11
C LYS A 177 11.98 13.15 41.64
N VAL A 178 11.79 12.33 40.60
CA VAL A 178 10.47 12.04 40.05
C VAL A 178 9.77 10.94 40.84
N THR A 179 10.50 9.91 41.27
CA THR A 179 9.92 8.74 41.94
C THR A 179 10.21 8.66 43.43
N GLY A 180 11.14 9.48 43.93
CA GLY A 180 11.63 9.44 45.31
C GLY A 180 12.64 8.31 45.59
N LEU A 181 12.93 7.45 44.61
CA LEU A 181 13.91 6.36 44.78
C LEU A 181 15.31 6.93 45.01
N GLU A 182 15.98 6.45 46.06
CA GLU A 182 17.40 6.68 46.30
C GLU A 182 18.19 5.39 46.10
N ALA A 183 19.20 5.44 45.24
CA ALA A 183 20.01 4.29 44.86
C ALA A 183 21.49 4.56 45.21
N PRO A 184 22.19 3.64 45.91
CA PRO A 184 23.59 3.83 46.25
C PRO A 184 24.47 3.75 44.99
N VAL A 185 25.34 4.73 44.80
CA VAL A 185 26.36 4.77 43.73
C VAL A 185 27.74 4.42 44.30
N HIS A 186 27.99 4.77 45.56
CA HIS A 186 29.20 4.37 46.28
C HIS A 186 28.93 4.26 47.79
N PRO A 187 29.24 3.12 48.44
CA PRO A 187 29.65 1.85 47.82
C PRO A 187 28.52 1.27 46.96
N LEU A 188 28.89 0.45 45.97
CA LEU A 188 27.91 -0.25 45.15
C LEU A 188 27.22 -1.37 45.94
N PRO A 189 25.98 -1.75 45.60
CA PRO A 189 25.39 -2.99 46.09
C PRO A 189 26.30 -4.19 45.83
N SER A 190 26.31 -5.14 46.76
CA SER A 190 27.10 -6.37 46.61
C SER A 190 26.46 -7.34 45.63
N ASP A 191 25.12 -7.39 45.58
CA ASP A 191 24.34 -8.28 44.73
C ASP A 191 24.12 -7.67 43.32
N THR A 192 24.43 -8.47 42.30
CA THR A 192 24.25 -8.13 40.89
C THR A 192 22.77 -7.99 40.53
N ASN A 193 21.89 -8.83 41.09
CA ASN A 193 20.46 -8.75 40.81
C ASN A 193 19.83 -7.51 41.47
N GLU A 194 20.31 -7.10 42.64
CA GLU A 194 19.93 -5.82 43.24
C GLU A 194 20.29 -4.63 42.35
N MET A 195 21.49 -4.61 41.76
CA MET A 195 21.89 -3.57 40.79
C MET A 195 20.98 -3.55 39.56
N LEU A 196 20.68 -4.73 38.98
CA LEU A 196 19.76 -4.85 37.84
C LEU A 196 18.34 -4.41 38.19
N ARG A 197 17.85 -4.73 39.39
CA ARG A 197 16.54 -4.28 39.89
C ARG A 197 16.51 -2.76 39.94
N ILE A 198 17.46 -2.13 40.61
CA ILE A 198 17.54 -0.67 40.72
C ILE A 198 17.63 -0.01 39.33
N LEU A 199 18.42 -0.58 38.40
CA LEU A 199 18.46 -0.13 37.01
C LEU A 199 17.08 -0.17 36.36
N GLY A 200 16.37 -1.29 36.48
CA GLY A 200 15.02 -1.45 35.95
C GLY A 200 13.95 -0.57 36.59
N GLU A 201 14.13 -0.20 37.86
CA GLU A 201 13.24 0.71 38.61
C GLU A 201 13.53 2.20 38.38
N THR A 202 14.67 2.51 37.74
CA THR A 202 15.17 3.87 37.49
C THR A 202 15.10 4.24 36.02
N VAL A 203 15.47 3.34 35.12
CA VAL A 203 15.52 3.55 33.67
C VAL A 203 14.39 2.76 33.01
N GLU A 204 13.68 3.43 32.10
CA GLU A 204 12.48 2.89 31.46
C GLU A 204 12.76 1.97 30.28
N ASP A 205 13.98 1.99 29.75
CA ASP A 205 14.43 1.15 28.65
C ASP A 205 14.72 -0.29 29.12
N ASP A 206 14.44 -1.25 28.26
CA ASP A 206 14.90 -2.63 28.44
C ASP A 206 16.36 -2.75 27.95
N MET A 207 17.14 -3.63 28.58
CA MET A 207 18.59 -3.70 28.38
C MET A 207 19.11 -5.13 28.37
N PHE A 208 20.02 -5.42 27.45
CA PHE A 208 20.85 -6.62 27.41
C PHE A 208 22.32 -6.20 27.36
N LEU A 209 23.16 -6.91 28.11
CA LEU A 209 24.61 -6.80 28.05
C LEU A 209 25.17 -7.99 27.30
N LEU A 210 25.97 -7.71 26.28
CA LEU A 210 26.60 -8.73 25.45
C LEU A 210 28.12 -8.65 25.59
N LEU A 211 28.75 -9.78 25.89
CA LEU A 211 30.20 -9.91 25.89
C LEU A 211 30.66 -10.77 24.72
N ARG A 212 31.79 -10.42 24.13
CA ARG A 212 32.42 -11.23 23.08
C ARG A 212 33.20 -12.37 23.74
N ASP A 213 32.90 -13.60 23.36
CA ASP A 213 33.68 -14.77 23.79
C ASP A 213 35.14 -14.58 23.36
N ARG A 214 36.11 -14.95 24.22
CA ARG A 214 37.52 -14.99 23.82
C ARG A 214 37.72 -16.14 22.84
N ALA A 215 38.33 -15.89 21.69
CA ALA A 215 38.64 -16.93 20.70
C ALA A 215 39.44 -18.06 21.36
N THR A 216 38.88 -19.26 21.40
CA THR A 216 39.60 -20.48 21.78
C THR A 216 40.44 -20.94 20.60
N SER A 217 41.66 -21.43 20.86
CA SER A 217 42.62 -21.91 19.85
C SER A 217 42.12 -23.10 19.01
N SER A 218 40.94 -23.64 19.32
CA SER A 218 40.31 -24.81 18.71
C SER A 218 39.09 -24.49 17.83
N ASP A 219 38.69 -23.23 17.67
CA ASP A 219 37.49 -22.90 16.90
C ASP A 219 37.82 -22.97 15.39
N GLU A 220 37.60 -24.15 14.83
CA GLU A 220 37.61 -24.40 13.40
C GLU A 220 36.74 -23.36 12.67
N LYS A 221 37.40 -22.57 11.81
CA LYS A 221 36.82 -21.83 10.68
C LYS A 221 35.37 -21.39 10.89
N GLY A 222 35.20 -20.33 11.70
CA GLY A 222 33.99 -19.51 11.62
C GLY A 222 33.68 -19.11 10.17
N ILE A 223 32.39 -19.03 9.83
CA ILE A 223 31.88 -18.73 8.48
C ILE A 223 32.30 -17.30 8.09
N GLY A 224 33.50 -17.17 7.53
CA GLY A 224 34.07 -15.88 7.15
C GLY A 224 35.59 -15.88 7.21
N GLY A 225 36.24 -16.62 6.32
CA GLY A 225 37.70 -16.57 6.18
C GLY A 225 38.19 -15.16 5.84
N ARG A 226 38.71 -14.45 6.84
CA ARG A 226 39.78 -13.42 6.79
C ARG A 226 39.98 -12.79 8.18
N GLY A 227 40.99 -13.25 8.91
CA GLY A 227 41.93 -12.44 9.71
C GLY A 227 41.47 -11.51 10.85
N ASP A 228 40.20 -11.43 11.25
CA ASP A 228 39.77 -10.76 12.50
C ASP A 228 39.37 -11.85 13.51
N GLY A 229 39.99 -11.87 14.70
CA GLY A 229 39.86 -12.96 15.67
C GLY A 229 38.39 -13.31 16.00
N GLY A 230 37.96 -14.50 15.59
CA GLY A 230 36.55 -14.92 15.48
C GLY A 230 35.80 -15.25 16.77
N GLY A 231 35.68 -14.31 17.71
CA GLY A 231 34.78 -14.43 18.87
C GLY A 231 33.34 -13.99 18.56
N GLU A 232 32.34 -14.73 19.04
CA GLU A 232 30.90 -14.43 18.93
C GLU A 232 30.38 -13.70 20.19
N HIS A 233 29.32 -12.90 20.08
CA HIS A 233 28.76 -12.19 21.24
C HIS A 233 27.69 -13.03 21.95
N ARG A 234 27.72 -13.03 23.28
CA ARG A 234 26.82 -13.76 24.18
C ARG A 234 26.09 -12.81 25.11
N ALA A 235 24.79 -13.04 25.35
CA ALA A 235 24.03 -12.30 26.35
C ALA A 235 24.42 -12.76 27.75
N VAL A 236 25.01 -11.86 28.54
CA VAL A 236 25.56 -12.19 29.87
C VAL A 236 24.76 -11.58 31.04
N ALA A 237 23.95 -10.57 30.76
CA ALA A 237 23.00 -10.01 31.72
C ALA A 237 21.88 -9.28 31.00
N PHE A 238 20.74 -9.11 31.65
CA PHE A 238 19.61 -8.34 31.13
C PHE A 238 18.74 -7.76 32.25
N VAL A 239 18.01 -6.70 31.89
CA VAL A 239 16.80 -6.24 32.59
C VAL A 239 15.77 -5.86 31.51
N CYS A 240 14.74 -6.69 31.35
CA CYS A 240 13.77 -6.61 30.27
C CYS A 240 12.36 -6.88 30.80
N CYS A 241 11.58 -5.83 31.02
CA CYS A 241 10.22 -5.91 31.54
C CYS A 241 9.16 -5.94 30.44
N HIS A 242 9.46 -5.46 29.22
CA HIS A 242 8.49 -5.40 28.12
C HIS A 242 8.97 -6.14 26.87
N PRO A 243 9.30 -7.44 26.93
CA PRO A 243 9.74 -8.19 25.76
C PRO A 243 8.64 -8.29 24.70
N ALA A 244 9.04 -8.36 23.43
CA ALA A 244 8.13 -8.53 22.32
C ALA A 244 7.90 -10.03 22.01
N GLY A 245 7.18 -10.76 22.87
CA GLY A 245 6.82 -12.15 22.57
C GLY A 245 7.95 -13.17 22.70
N PHE A 246 8.79 -13.00 23.71
CA PHE A 246 9.77 -13.97 24.14
C PHE A 246 9.96 -13.85 25.65
N ASP A 247 10.44 -14.91 26.30
CA ASP A 247 10.95 -14.83 27.68
C ASP A 247 12.42 -14.38 27.66
N PRO A 248 12.78 -13.22 28.26
CA PRO A 248 14.15 -12.73 28.32
C PRO A 248 15.12 -13.69 29.02
N SER A 249 14.66 -14.42 30.04
CA SER A 249 15.49 -15.35 30.82
C SER A 249 16.00 -16.50 29.95
N GLU A 250 15.22 -16.94 28.98
CA GLU A 250 15.62 -17.96 28.01
C GLU A 250 16.72 -17.49 27.05
N LYS A 251 17.03 -16.19 27.01
CA LYS A 251 18.10 -15.63 26.16
C LYS A 251 19.42 -15.51 26.91
N LEU A 252 19.40 -15.57 28.24
CA LEU A 252 20.58 -15.46 29.07
C LEU A 252 21.55 -16.61 28.78
N GLY A 253 22.83 -16.27 28.61
CA GLY A 253 23.89 -17.22 28.31
C GLY A 253 23.94 -17.68 26.85
N LYS A 254 23.01 -17.29 25.97
CA LYS A 254 23.01 -17.68 24.55
C LYS A 254 23.81 -16.70 23.69
N ARG A 255 24.39 -17.20 22.60
CA ARG A 255 25.06 -16.41 21.57
C ARG A 255 24.04 -15.67 20.69
N LEU A 256 24.47 -14.60 20.03
CA LEU A 256 23.58 -13.80 19.16
C LEU A 256 22.86 -14.65 18.11
N ALA A 257 23.57 -15.60 17.48
CA ALA A 257 22.96 -16.50 16.51
C ALA A 257 21.87 -17.40 17.11
N GLU A 258 22.09 -17.92 18.32
CA GLU A 258 21.12 -18.77 19.03
C GLU A 258 19.89 -17.98 19.47
N ILE A 259 20.09 -16.73 19.94
CA ILE A 259 19.00 -15.83 20.33
C ILE A 259 18.08 -15.54 19.13
N HIS A 260 18.67 -15.31 17.96
CA HIS A 260 17.97 -14.93 16.74
C HIS A 260 17.57 -16.10 15.83
N GLY A 261 17.85 -17.36 16.22
CA GLY A 261 17.46 -18.54 15.43
C GLY A 261 15.99 -18.57 14.98
N PRO A 262 15.01 -18.11 15.79
CA PRO A 262 13.62 -18.03 15.36
C PRO A 262 13.30 -16.93 14.32
N VAL A 263 14.22 -16.00 14.04
CA VAL A 263 13.99 -14.86 13.15
C VAL A 263 14.19 -15.28 11.69
N PRO A 264 13.16 -15.19 10.84
CA PRO A 264 13.29 -15.53 9.43
C PRO A 264 14.36 -14.69 8.72
N ALA A 265 15.17 -15.35 7.89
CA ALA A 265 16.24 -14.73 7.10
C ALA A 265 17.37 -14.08 7.94
N TYR A 266 17.52 -14.46 9.21
CA TYR A 266 18.60 -13.97 10.07
C TYR A 266 19.99 -14.27 9.51
N GLU A 267 20.16 -15.42 8.83
CA GLU A 267 21.42 -15.83 8.20
C GLU A 267 21.96 -14.79 7.19
N LYS A 268 21.09 -13.94 6.64
CA LYS A 268 21.46 -12.84 5.73
C LYS A 268 22.11 -11.66 6.44
N ILE A 269 21.84 -11.46 7.73
CA ILE A 269 22.32 -10.31 8.51
C ILE A 269 23.28 -10.70 9.64
N GLY A 270 23.22 -11.93 10.15
CA GLY A 270 23.99 -12.40 11.30
C GLY A 270 25.50 -12.14 11.20
N PRO A 271 26.19 -12.56 10.12
CA PRO A 271 27.62 -12.30 9.97
C PRO A 271 27.98 -10.81 9.91
N SER A 272 27.09 -9.98 9.33
CA SER A 272 27.31 -8.52 9.29
C SER A 272 27.11 -7.89 10.67
N MET A 273 26.14 -8.39 11.44
CA MET A 273 25.85 -7.94 12.79
C MET A 273 27.03 -8.25 13.72
N GLU A 274 27.56 -9.48 13.69
CA GLU A 274 28.73 -9.86 14.50
C GLU A 274 29.95 -9.00 14.18
N ARG A 275 30.29 -8.81 12.90
CA ARG A 275 31.38 -7.92 12.50
C ARG A 275 31.16 -6.47 12.95
N PHE A 276 29.92 -5.98 12.89
CA PHE A 276 29.61 -4.64 13.35
C PHE A 276 29.79 -4.51 14.86
N PHE A 277 29.27 -5.47 15.64
CA PHE A 277 29.38 -5.49 17.09
C PHE A 277 30.84 -5.62 17.50
N GLY A 278 31.67 -6.38 16.77
CA GLY A 278 33.11 -6.46 17.00
C GLY A 278 33.86 -5.15 16.76
N ARG A 279 33.39 -4.30 15.84
CA ARG A 279 34.04 -3.03 15.47
C ARG A 279 33.47 -1.79 16.14
N LEU A 280 32.34 -1.88 16.84
CA LEU A 280 31.75 -0.72 17.51
C LEU A 280 32.74 -0.17 18.53
N GLU A 281 33.13 1.09 18.44
CA GLU A 281 34.13 1.70 19.33
C GLU A 281 33.47 2.30 20.59
N VAL A 282 34.24 2.40 21.68
CA VAL A 282 33.84 3.14 22.87
C VAL A 282 33.56 4.60 22.50
N GLY A 283 32.48 5.16 23.06
CA GLY A 283 32.06 6.54 22.79
C GLY A 283 31.33 6.74 21.46
N LYS A 284 31.18 5.68 20.65
CA LYS A 284 30.24 5.66 19.52
C LYS A 284 28.94 4.99 19.96
N ALA A 285 27.82 5.63 19.64
CA ALA A 285 26.50 5.06 19.81
C ALA A 285 25.80 4.99 18.46
N VAL A 286 24.96 3.98 18.31
CA VAL A 286 24.10 3.85 17.14
C VAL A 286 22.67 3.51 17.54
N LYS A 287 21.73 3.82 16.66
CA LYS A 287 20.31 3.53 16.86
C LYS A 287 19.68 2.88 15.64
N ARG A 288 18.60 2.14 15.87
CA ARG A 288 17.72 1.59 14.84
C ARG A 288 16.29 1.49 15.35
N VAL A 289 15.36 1.23 14.44
CA VAL A 289 13.95 1.04 14.77
C VAL A 289 13.53 -0.38 14.42
N ASN A 290 12.75 -0.99 15.30
CA ASN A 290 12.10 -2.28 15.08
C ASN A 290 10.59 -2.15 15.38
N THR A 291 9.75 -2.83 14.60
CA THR A 291 8.28 -2.70 14.71
C THR A 291 7.59 -4.04 14.81
N HIS A 292 6.54 -4.10 15.61
CA HIS A 292 5.71 -5.29 15.78
C HIS A 292 4.23 -4.94 15.62
N LEU A 293 3.50 -5.85 14.98
CA LEU A 293 2.07 -5.75 14.74
C LEU A 293 1.39 -6.93 15.42
N LYS A 294 1.23 -6.85 16.73
CA LYS A 294 0.27 -7.71 17.42
C LYS A 294 -0.53 -6.85 18.38
N MET A 295 -1.85 -6.99 18.26
CA MET A 295 -2.79 -6.52 19.26
C MET A 295 -2.62 -7.36 20.50
N TYR A 296 -2.83 -6.73 21.64
CA TYR A 296 -2.89 -7.35 22.97
C TYR A 296 -3.30 -8.84 22.95
N THR A 297 -2.40 -9.74 23.36
CA THR A 297 -2.76 -11.07 23.85
C THR A 297 -1.88 -11.43 25.06
N PRO A 298 -2.36 -12.27 26.00
CA PRO A 298 -1.58 -12.76 27.14
C PRO A 298 -0.39 -13.67 26.77
N ARG A 299 -0.15 -13.93 25.47
CA ARG A 299 0.86 -14.89 24.96
C ARG A 299 1.70 -14.31 23.80
N GLY A 300 2.28 -13.13 24.01
CA GLY A 300 3.45 -12.62 23.27
C GLY A 300 3.19 -12.06 21.85
N ASN A 301 4.13 -11.25 21.33
CA ASN A 301 4.05 -10.54 20.03
C ASN A 301 4.58 -11.30 18.79
N HIS A 302 5.12 -12.50 18.95
CA HIS A 302 5.59 -13.36 17.85
C HIS A 302 4.59 -14.49 17.57
N VAL A 303 4.70 -15.08 16.37
CA VAL A 303 4.01 -16.33 16.01
C VAL A 303 5.09 -17.33 15.59
N HIS A 304 5.18 -18.45 16.28
CA HIS A 304 6.11 -19.53 16.00
C HIS A 304 5.45 -20.60 15.12
N VAL A 305 6.28 -21.38 14.41
CA VAL A 305 5.81 -22.45 13.52
C VAL A 305 5.05 -23.48 14.35
N GLY A 306 3.76 -23.69 14.03
CA GLY A 306 2.87 -24.64 14.72
C GLY A 306 1.87 -24.00 15.70
N GLU A 307 1.90 -22.69 15.91
CA GLU A 307 0.93 -21.99 16.75
C GLU A 307 -0.36 -21.63 15.97
N THR A 308 -1.52 -21.97 16.52
CA THR A 308 -2.83 -21.58 15.98
C THR A 308 -3.14 -20.13 16.38
N VAL A 309 -3.46 -19.28 15.40
CA VAL A 309 -3.88 -17.90 15.66
C VAL A 309 -5.41 -17.84 15.57
N GLU A 310 -6.06 -17.37 16.63
CA GLU A 310 -7.52 -17.17 16.64
C GLU A 310 -7.91 -16.09 15.61
N GLU A 311 -8.99 -16.35 14.86
CA GLU A 311 -9.51 -15.41 13.87
C GLU A 311 -10.36 -14.34 14.54
N GLU A 312 -9.77 -13.16 14.76
CA GLU A 312 -10.51 -11.98 15.20
C GLU A 312 -11.03 -11.21 13.97
N THR A 313 -12.36 -11.16 13.79
CA THR A 313 -12.99 -10.60 12.57
C THR A 313 -13.26 -9.10 12.67
N SER A 314 -13.19 -8.52 13.87
CA SER A 314 -13.42 -7.10 14.15
C SER A 314 -12.41 -6.56 15.14
N ILE A 315 -12.02 -5.30 14.97
CA ILE A 315 -11.02 -4.63 15.82
C ILE A 315 -11.57 -3.32 16.34
N ASP A 316 -11.40 -3.10 17.63
CA ASP A 316 -11.53 -1.77 18.22
C ASP A 316 -10.24 -0.96 18.00
N VAL A 317 -10.33 0.10 17.19
CA VAL A 317 -9.21 1.01 16.90
C VAL A 317 -8.80 1.83 18.12
N ASP A 318 -9.72 2.01 19.08
CA ASP A 318 -9.48 2.79 20.30
C ASP A 318 -8.71 1.99 21.35
N GLU A 319 -8.78 0.66 21.32
CA GLU A 319 -7.98 -0.25 22.17
C GLU A 319 -6.67 -0.68 21.51
N ALA A 320 -6.65 -0.71 20.18
CA ALA A 320 -5.52 -1.16 19.39
C ALA A 320 -4.27 -0.26 19.46
N ARG A 321 -3.08 -0.87 19.48
CA ARG A 321 -1.79 -0.15 19.56
C ARG A 321 -0.76 -0.67 18.54
N LEU A 322 -0.01 0.24 17.93
CA LEU A 322 1.22 -0.07 17.18
C LEU A 322 2.42 -0.06 18.14
N ARG A 323 3.15 -1.18 18.20
CA ARG A 323 4.39 -1.30 18.98
C ARG A 323 5.61 -0.94 18.14
N VAL A 324 6.43 0.00 18.63
CA VAL A 324 7.71 0.40 18.03
C VAL A 324 8.81 0.43 19.08
N GLU A 325 9.96 -0.15 18.76
CA GLU A 325 11.14 -0.14 19.60
C GLU A 325 12.19 0.79 18.99
N LEU A 326 12.62 1.78 19.77
CA LEU A 326 13.84 2.55 19.50
C LEU A 326 14.99 1.83 20.18
N GLN A 327 15.85 1.20 19.39
CA GLN A 327 16.95 0.39 19.89
C GLN A 327 18.26 1.16 19.77
N THR A 328 19.07 1.16 20.82
CA THR A 328 20.39 1.78 20.89
C THR A 328 21.46 0.74 21.21
N LEU A 329 22.65 0.94 20.65
CA LEU A 329 23.84 0.11 20.86
C LEU A 329 25.02 1.02 21.20
N THR A 330 25.70 0.73 22.29
CA THR A 330 26.95 1.40 22.68
C THR A 330 27.92 0.42 23.33
N ARG A 331 29.22 0.70 23.30
CA ARG A 331 30.23 -0.09 24.00
C ARG A 331 30.60 0.54 25.34
N LEU A 332 30.59 -0.27 26.39
CA LEU A 332 31.06 0.10 27.71
C LEU A 332 32.60 0.19 27.74
N PRO A 333 33.19 1.28 28.29
CA PRO A 333 34.63 1.55 28.21
C PRO A 333 35.54 0.54 28.94
N GLU A 334 35.14 -0.01 30.07
CA GLU A 334 35.99 -0.84 30.92
C GLU A 334 35.88 -2.32 30.54
N THR A 335 34.66 -2.86 30.53
CA THR A 335 34.42 -4.28 30.23
C THR A 335 34.36 -4.58 28.74
N GLN A 336 34.30 -3.55 27.89
CA GLN A 336 34.09 -3.67 26.45
C GLN A 336 32.76 -4.37 26.08
N ALA A 337 31.84 -4.54 27.03
CA ALA A 337 30.52 -5.11 26.76
C ALA A 337 29.71 -4.20 25.83
N ILE A 338 28.90 -4.80 24.96
CA ILE A 338 27.89 -4.09 24.20
C ILE A 338 26.65 -3.95 25.08
N LEU A 339 26.24 -2.71 25.33
CA LEU A 339 24.91 -2.39 25.84
C LEU A 339 23.95 -2.31 24.66
N PHE A 340 23.04 -3.27 24.58
CA PHE A 340 21.87 -3.20 23.72
C PHE A 340 20.68 -2.73 24.57
N SER A 341 20.23 -1.52 24.34
CA SER A 341 19.08 -0.95 25.04
C SER A 341 17.94 -0.71 24.05
N PHE A 342 16.70 -0.87 24.49
CA PHE A 342 15.56 -0.50 23.66
C PHE A 342 14.40 0.07 24.46
N LYS A 343 13.86 1.15 23.93
CA LYS A 343 12.68 1.83 24.45
C LYS A 343 11.45 1.43 23.65
N THR A 344 10.42 0.96 24.35
CA THR A 344 9.15 0.58 23.72
C THR A 344 8.15 1.74 23.72
N TYR A 345 7.62 2.04 22.54
CA TYR A 345 6.49 2.94 22.32
C TYR A 345 5.26 2.15 21.88
N MET A 346 4.11 2.51 22.45
CA MET A 346 2.79 1.95 22.11
C MET A 346 1.90 3.09 21.62
N TYR A 347 1.70 3.20 20.30
CA TYR A 347 0.90 4.27 19.70
C TYR A 347 -0.54 3.81 19.47
N PRO A 348 -1.57 4.54 19.95
CA PRO A 348 -2.96 4.31 19.57
C PRO A 348 -3.14 4.24 18.06
N LEU A 349 -3.83 3.21 17.57
CA LEU A 349 -4.19 3.16 16.15
C LEU A 349 -5.14 4.30 15.78
N ALA A 350 -5.98 4.77 16.71
CA ALA A 350 -6.76 5.99 16.56
C ALA A 350 -5.90 7.23 16.25
N GLU A 351 -4.69 7.33 16.83
CA GLU A 351 -3.75 8.43 16.54
C GLU A 351 -3.20 8.31 15.12
N ILE A 352 -2.78 7.12 14.71
CA ILE A 352 -2.26 6.87 13.35
C ILE A 352 -3.35 7.12 12.29
N LYS A 353 -4.59 6.77 12.62
CA LYS A 353 -5.78 7.07 11.83
C LYS A 353 -5.99 8.58 11.69
N ALA A 354 -5.95 9.30 12.80
CA ALA A 354 -6.11 10.76 12.82
C ALA A 354 -4.99 11.48 12.03
N GLU A 355 -3.78 10.92 12.05
CA GLU A 355 -2.63 11.38 11.24
C GLU A 355 -2.78 11.10 9.74
N GLY A 356 -3.80 10.33 9.33
CA GLY A 356 -4.01 9.96 7.92
C GLY A 356 -3.00 8.94 7.39
N LEU A 357 -2.25 8.27 8.26
CA LEU A 357 -1.19 7.31 7.91
C LEU A 357 -1.69 5.86 7.77
N GLY A 358 -3.01 5.66 7.76
CA GLY A 358 -3.64 4.36 7.57
C GLY A 358 -3.19 3.59 6.33
N PRO A 359 -3.14 4.22 5.13
CA PRO A 359 -2.69 3.55 3.91
C PRO A 359 -1.24 3.08 4.02
N GLN A 360 -0.35 3.94 4.50
CA GLN A 360 1.08 3.65 4.63
C GLN A 360 1.32 2.53 5.65
N LEU A 361 0.57 2.53 6.76
CA LEU A 361 0.59 1.45 7.71
C LEU A 361 0.14 0.15 7.02
N ALA A 362 -1.02 0.14 6.35
CA ALA A 362 -1.55 -1.03 5.65
C ALA A 362 -0.57 -1.60 4.60
N ASP A 363 0.04 -0.72 3.79
CA ASP A 363 1.07 -1.10 2.83
C ASP A 363 2.29 -1.71 3.51
N ALA A 364 2.69 -1.18 4.68
CA ALA A 364 3.80 -1.74 5.44
C ALA A 364 3.48 -3.12 6.04
N ILE A 365 2.21 -3.36 6.41
CA ILE A 365 1.74 -4.68 6.86
C ILE A 365 1.83 -5.68 5.71
N GLU A 366 1.20 -5.38 4.57
CA GLU A 366 1.20 -6.27 3.40
C GLU A 366 2.61 -6.46 2.82
N GLY A 367 3.44 -5.41 2.92
CA GLY A 367 4.85 -5.40 2.54
C GLY A 367 5.72 -6.41 3.29
N LEU A 368 5.28 -6.97 4.43
CA LEU A 368 5.99 -8.06 5.14
C LEU A 368 6.06 -9.36 4.31
N LYS A 369 5.14 -9.58 3.36
CA LYS A 369 5.19 -10.71 2.41
C LYS A 369 6.17 -10.47 1.28
N ALA A 370 6.53 -9.21 1.05
CA ALA A 370 7.36 -8.77 -0.04
C ALA A 370 8.79 -8.49 0.46
N GLY A 371 9.75 -8.44 -0.47
CA GLY A 371 11.15 -8.13 -0.18
C GLY A 371 11.99 -9.36 0.15
N ASN A 372 13.11 -9.16 0.85
CA ASN A 372 14.15 -10.19 0.99
C ASN A 372 13.94 -11.18 2.16
N ALA A 373 12.87 -11.03 2.95
CA ALA A 373 12.59 -11.87 4.13
C ALA A 373 11.09 -12.16 4.30
N PRO A 374 10.44 -12.86 3.33
CA PRO A 374 8.99 -13.06 3.33
C PRO A 374 8.44 -13.84 4.54
N GLY A 375 9.27 -14.67 5.19
CA GLY A 375 8.88 -15.36 6.44
C GLY A 375 8.52 -14.40 7.58
N MET A 376 8.93 -13.13 7.49
CA MET A 376 8.59 -12.09 8.47
C MET A 376 7.09 -11.81 8.54
N TRP A 377 6.34 -12.08 7.46
CA TRP A 377 4.88 -12.06 7.46
C TRP A 377 4.30 -12.96 8.56
N VAL A 378 4.80 -14.19 8.72
CA VAL A 378 4.33 -15.10 9.77
C VAL A 378 4.87 -14.67 11.12
N TYR A 379 6.18 -14.48 11.21
CA TYR A 379 6.88 -14.21 12.46
C TYR A 379 6.41 -12.95 13.20
N LYS A 380 5.96 -11.92 12.45
CA LYS A 380 5.37 -10.69 13.00
C LYS A 380 3.83 -10.70 13.05
N GLY A 381 3.18 -11.85 12.86
CA GLY A 381 1.73 -12.00 13.05
C GLY A 381 0.86 -11.52 11.88
N GLY A 382 1.44 -11.27 10.70
CA GLY A 382 0.74 -10.81 9.50
C GLY A 382 -0.38 -11.74 9.04
N GLN A 383 -0.24 -13.05 9.21
CA GLN A 383 -1.25 -14.06 8.79
C GLN A 383 -2.62 -13.92 9.47
N SER A 384 -2.69 -13.24 10.62
CA SER A 384 -3.96 -13.06 11.32
C SER A 384 -4.94 -12.20 10.50
N SER A 385 -6.23 -12.38 10.73
CA SER A 385 -7.28 -11.49 10.22
C SER A 385 -7.13 -10.06 10.74
N VAL A 386 -6.41 -9.91 11.87
CA VAL A 386 -6.22 -8.66 12.60
C VAL A 386 -5.56 -7.57 11.74
N PRO A 387 -4.36 -7.73 11.16
CA PRO A 387 -3.75 -6.73 10.27
C PRO A 387 -4.62 -6.31 9.08
N ARG A 388 -5.43 -7.21 8.53
CA ARG A 388 -6.41 -6.88 7.48
C ARG A 388 -7.58 -6.08 8.03
N ALA A 389 -8.09 -6.42 9.21
CA ALA A 389 -9.12 -5.64 9.89
C ALA A 389 -8.58 -4.26 10.30
N ILE A 390 -7.31 -4.13 10.73
CA ILE A 390 -6.63 -2.85 10.98
C ILE A 390 -6.59 -2.02 9.70
N ALA A 391 -6.09 -2.60 8.61
CA ALA A 391 -6.02 -1.93 7.32
C ALA A 391 -7.41 -1.43 6.89
N ARG A 392 -8.47 -2.23 7.07
CA ARG A 392 -9.84 -1.78 6.82
C ARG A 392 -10.24 -0.66 7.78
N THR A 393 -10.13 -0.83 9.09
CA THR A 393 -10.67 0.11 10.09
C THR A 393 -9.86 1.41 10.27
N ILE A 394 -8.58 1.47 9.90
CA ILE A 394 -7.78 2.71 9.91
C ILE A 394 -7.90 3.46 8.58
N MET A 395 -8.17 2.78 7.47
CA MET A 395 -8.54 3.44 6.20
C MET A 395 -9.90 4.14 6.26
N ALA A 396 -10.61 3.98 7.37
CA ALA A 396 -11.95 4.49 7.68
C ALA A 396 -12.00 5.95 8.10
N GLY A 397 -11.62 6.92 7.27
CA GLY A 397 -11.53 8.29 7.79
C GLY A 397 -11.53 9.41 6.77
N ALA A 398 -12.72 9.75 6.25
CA ALA A 398 -13.13 11.11 5.86
C ALA A 398 -14.61 11.13 5.46
N LEU A 399 -15.08 10.09 4.78
CA LEU A 399 -16.42 10.00 4.19
C LEU A 399 -17.39 9.28 5.13
N ARG A 400 -18.39 9.99 5.66
CA ARG A 400 -19.34 9.44 6.66
C ARG A 400 -20.51 8.70 6.02
N ASN A 401 -21.07 9.20 4.92
CA ASN A 401 -22.16 8.59 4.15
C ASN A 401 -21.80 8.66 2.67
N VAL A 402 -21.70 7.50 2.00
CA VAL A 402 -21.48 7.40 0.55
C VAL A 402 -22.70 6.74 -0.05
N VAL A 403 -23.39 7.45 -0.92
CA VAL A 403 -24.52 6.91 -1.68
C VAL A 403 -24.09 6.65 -3.12
N VAL A 404 -24.18 5.41 -3.59
CA VAL A 404 -23.99 5.05 -4.99
C VAL A 404 -25.35 5.03 -5.67
N VAL A 405 -25.57 5.93 -6.63
CA VAL A 405 -26.80 5.95 -7.45
C VAL A 405 -26.51 5.23 -8.76
N GLY A 406 -27.24 4.14 -9.05
CA GLY A 406 -27.13 3.43 -10.33
C GLY A 406 -27.26 1.91 -10.26
N GLY A 407 -27.14 1.29 -11.43
CA GLY A 407 -27.01 -0.16 -11.61
C GLY A 407 -25.63 -0.55 -12.11
N SER A 408 -25.32 -1.84 -12.14
CA SER A 408 -23.99 -2.32 -12.53
C SER A 408 -24.06 -3.26 -13.74
N TYR A 409 -23.47 -2.80 -14.84
CA TYR A 409 -23.24 -3.56 -16.05
C TYR A 409 -21.79 -3.35 -16.49
N VAL A 410 -21.06 -4.45 -16.57
CA VAL A 410 -19.74 -4.48 -17.19
C VAL A 410 -19.97 -4.69 -18.69
N GLY A 411 -19.72 -3.65 -19.47
CA GLY A 411 -19.77 -3.73 -20.93
C GLY A 411 -18.74 -4.73 -21.45
N VAL A 412 -19.20 -5.96 -21.73
CA VAL A 412 -18.43 -7.02 -22.39
C VAL A 412 -19.10 -7.29 -23.74
N PRO A 413 -18.74 -6.55 -24.81
CA PRO A 413 -19.36 -6.70 -26.13
C PRO A 413 -19.33 -8.14 -26.66
N ARG A 414 -18.30 -8.91 -26.27
CA ARG A 414 -18.20 -10.35 -26.54
C ARG A 414 -19.44 -11.14 -26.15
N PHE A 415 -20.11 -10.83 -25.04
CA PHE A 415 -21.30 -11.57 -24.62
C PHE A 415 -22.53 -11.26 -25.49
N ALA A 416 -22.44 -10.35 -26.46
CA ALA A 416 -23.43 -10.25 -27.52
C ALA A 416 -23.19 -11.25 -28.67
N ILE A 417 -22.08 -11.97 -28.65
CA ILE A 417 -21.71 -12.98 -29.67
C ILE A 417 -21.59 -14.37 -29.03
N SER A 418 -20.79 -14.49 -27.97
CA SER A 418 -20.57 -15.75 -27.24
C SER A 418 -21.72 -16.02 -26.27
N SER A 419 -22.36 -17.18 -26.42
CA SER A 419 -23.52 -17.60 -25.63
C SER A 419 -23.14 -18.30 -24.33
N GLY A 420 -23.98 -18.19 -23.31
CA GLY A 420 -23.79 -18.88 -22.01
C GLY A 420 -22.98 -18.07 -21.00
N HIS A 421 -22.66 -16.81 -21.30
CA HIS A 421 -21.87 -15.93 -20.43
C HIS A 421 -22.54 -14.57 -20.15
N GLU A 422 -23.70 -14.29 -20.73
CA GLU A 422 -24.40 -13.00 -20.68
C GLU A 422 -24.69 -12.55 -19.25
N HIS A 423 -25.16 -13.50 -18.44
CA HIS A 423 -25.47 -13.30 -17.02
C HIS A 423 -24.26 -12.80 -16.21
N LYS A 424 -23.03 -13.10 -16.65
CA LYS A 424 -21.79 -12.66 -16.01
C LYS A 424 -21.47 -11.17 -16.23
N ALA A 425 -22.08 -10.49 -17.20
CA ALA A 425 -21.86 -9.05 -17.43
C ALA A 425 -22.55 -8.16 -16.38
N PHE A 426 -23.48 -8.68 -15.58
CA PHE A 426 -24.29 -7.90 -14.64
C PHE A 426 -23.89 -8.21 -13.20
N ILE A 427 -22.92 -7.46 -12.68
CA ILE A 427 -22.30 -7.69 -11.36
C ILE A 427 -22.99 -6.80 -10.32
N PRO A 428 -23.72 -7.32 -9.32
CA PRO A 428 -24.43 -6.45 -8.37
C PRO A 428 -23.49 -5.58 -7.52
N PHE A 429 -23.98 -4.42 -7.07
CA PHE A 429 -23.29 -3.58 -6.07
C PHE A 429 -23.46 -4.08 -4.63
N THR A 430 -23.96 -5.30 -4.41
CA THR A 430 -24.21 -5.88 -3.08
C THR A 430 -22.99 -5.86 -2.18
N SER A 431 -21.80 -6.04 -2.75
CA SER A 431 -20.53 -6.06 -2.01
C SER A 431 -19.70 -4.79 -2.20
N VAL A 432 -20.24 -3.72 -2.79
CA VAL A 432 -19.44 -2.52 -3.14
C VAL A 432 -18.82 -1.85 -1.90
N PHE A 433 -19.45 -2.01 -0.74
CA PHE A 433 -18.99 -1.49 0.55
C PHE A 433 -18.51 -2.56 1.53
N SER A 434 -18.45 -3.84 1.14
CA SER A 434 -18.13 -4.94 2.09
C SER A 434 -16.73 -4.84 2.70
N GLY A 435 -15.80 -4.16 2.01
CA GLY A 435 -14.47 -3.80 2.53
C GLY A 435 -14.35 -2.35 2.99
N ALA A 436 -15.42 -1.55 2.86
CA ALA A 436 -15.41 -0.13 3.17
C ALA A 436 -15.79 0.12 4.64
N PRO A 437 -15.09 1.03 5.33
CA PRO A 437 -15.35 1.22 6.74
C PRO A 437 -16.60 2.05 6.99
N GLY A 438 -17.38 1.69 8.01
CA GLY A 438 -18.72 2.27 8.16
C GLY A 438 -19.69 1.74 7.11
N SER A 439 -19.44 0.55 6.53
CA SER A 439 -20.30 -0.15 5.57
C SER A 439 -21.82 -0.05 5.83
N PRO A 440 -22.37 -0.13 7.06
CA PRO A 440 -23.82 0.02 7.25
C PRO A 440 -24.35 1.43 6.97
N ARG A 441 -23.50 2.47 6.88
CA ARG A 441 -23.87 3.85 6.54
C ARG A 441 -23.74 4.16 5.05
N HIS A 442 -23.01 3.33 4.31
CA HIS A 442 -22.88 3.47 2.86
C HIS A 442 -24.02 2.72 2.17
N GLN A 443 -24.56 3.31 1.12
CA GLN A 443 -25.83 2.86 0.56
C GLN A 443 -25.82 2.87 -0.96
N VAL A 444 -26.64 2.00 -1.55
CA VAL A 444 -26.84 1.95 -2.99
C VAL A 444 -28.29 2.33 -3.28
N ALA A 445 -28.47 3.43 -4.00
CA ALA A 445 -29.74 3.83 -4.58
C ALA A 445 -29.84 3.24 -5.99
N ARG A 446 -30.66 2.19 -6.17
CA ARG A 446 -30.95 1.61 -7.49
C ARG A 446 -31.93 2.51 -8.25
N ALA A 447 -31.41 3.62 -8.76
CA ALA A 447 -32.15 4.65 -9.47
C ALA A 447 -31.27 5.31 -10.53
N ARG A 448 -31.88 6.10 -11.41
CA ARG A 448 -31.20 6.91 -12.43
C ARG A 448 -31.22 8.38 -12.05
N ALA A 449 -30.10 9.07 -12.22
CA ALA A 449 -30.03 10.53 -12.14
C ALA A 449 -30.81 11.19 -13.30
N VAL A 450 -31.73 12.09 -12.98
CA VAL A 450 -32.60 12.80 -13.95
C VAL A 450 -32.22 14.26 -14.10
N SER A 451 -31.90 14.94 -13.00
CA SER A 451 -31.41 16.31 -13.01
C SER A 451 -30.41 16.54 -11.87
N LEU A 452 -29.45 17.42 -12.12
CA LEU A 452 -28.45 17.84 -11.15
C LEU A 452 -28.60 19.33 -10.84
N GLN A 453 -28.84 19.63 -9.57
CA GLN A 453 -28.70 20.96 -8.98
C GLN A 453 -27.34 21.07 -8.26
N PRO A 454 -26.88 22.28 -7.89
CA PRO A 454 -25.55 22.44 -7.29
C PRO A 454 -25.28 21.55 -6.07
N ASN A 455 -26.29 21.28 -5.23
CA ASN A 455 -26.14 20.50 -3.99
C ASN A 455 -27.18 19.37 -3.85
N SER A 456 -27.90 19.03 -4.91
CA SER A 456 -28.89 17.96 -4.87
C SER A 456 -29.05 17.26 -6.22
N LEU A 457 -29.31 15.96 -6.14
CA LEU A 457 -29.49 15.08 -7.29
C LEU A 457 -30.93 14.56 -7.30
N THR A 458 -31.64 14.73 -8.41
CA THR A 458 -32.98 14.17 -8.59
C THR A 458 -32.91 12.82 -9.29
N LEU A 459 -33.70 11.86 -8.81
CA LEU A 459 -33.80 10.48 -9.25
C LEU A 459 -35.07 10.23 -10.07
N ASP A 460 -35.06 9.19 -10.90
CA ASP A 460 -36.23 8.72 -11.65
C ASP A 460 -37.33 8.13 -10.76
N ARG A 461 -36.95 7.56 -9.61
CA ARG A 461 -37.82 6.91 -8.64
C ARG A 461 -37.45 7.28 -7.20
N GLU A 462 -38.36 7.04 -6.27
CA GLU A 462 -38.11 7.29 -4.85
C GLU A 462 -37.06 6.32 -4.29
N TRP A 463 -36.20 6.87 -3.44
CA TRP A 463 -35.26 6.14 -2.60
C TRP A 463 -35.37 6.73 -1.19
N GLN A 464 -35.74 5.91 -0.22
CA GLN A 464 -36.02 6.34 1.17
C GLN A 464 -37.10 7.44 1.27
N GLY A 465 -38.17 7.30 0.48
CA GLY A 465 -39.30 8.24 0.51
C GLY A 465 -39.03 9.59 -0.16
N SER A 466 -37.90 9.74 -0.86
CA SER A 466 -37.56 10.97 -1.59
C SER A 466 -37.04 10.65 -2.99
N LYS A 467 -37.36 11.50 -3.97
CA LYS A 467 -36.72 11.50 -5.30
C LYS A 467 -35.47 12.38 -5.33
N THR A 468 -35.12 13.07 -4.26
CA THR A 468 -34.01 14.01 -4.22
C THR A 468 -33.02 13.59 -3.15
N ILE A 469 -31.74 13.53 -3.53
CA ILE A 469 -30.64 13.25 -2.60
C ILE A 469 -29.75 14.51 -2.46
N PRO A 470 -29.64 15.10 -1.25
CA PRO A 470 -28.70 16.17 -1.00
C PRO A 470 -27.26 15.64 -0.88
N PHE A 471 -26.28 16.46 -1.25
CA PHE A 471 -24.86 16.13 -1.12
C PHE A 471 -24.00 17.37 -0.91
N ASP A 472 -22.85 17.17 -0.25
CA ASP A 472 -21.78 18.17 -0.15
C ASP A 472 -20.74 18.00 -1.25
N PHE A 473 -20.50 16.76 -1.67
CA PHE A 473 -19.62 16.42 -2.79
C PHE A 473 -20.33 15.45 -3.73
N LEU A 474 -20.12 15.62 -5.03
CA LEU A 474 -20.62 14.71 -6.06
C LEU A 474 -19.50 14.32 -7.01
N VAL A 475 -19.37 13.01 -7.24
CA VAL A 475 -18.55 12.47 -8.34
C VAL A 475 -19.47 11.92 -9.43
N VAL A 476 -19.34 12.50 -10.63
CA VAL A 476 -20.03 12.08 -11.85
C VAL A 476 -19.17 11.04 -12.56
N ALA A 477 -19.63 9.78 -12.52
CA ALA A 477 -18.98 8.65 -13.19
C ALA A 477 -19.94 8.00 -14.18
N THR A 478 -20.73 8.80 -14.91
CA THR A 478 -21.83 8.35 -15.77
C THR A 478 -21.41 7.75 -17.12
N GLY A 479 -20.12 7.81 -17.45
CA GLY A 479 -19.55 7.16 -18.63
C GLY A 479 -20.17 7.62 -19.95
N THR A 480 -20.21 6.72 -20.92
CA THR A 480 -20.75 6.96 -22.26
C THR A 480 -21.75 5.88 -22.68
N ARG A 481 -22.74 6.26 -23.48
CA ARG A 481 -23.60 5.34 -24.23
C ARG A 481 -22.86 4.85 -25.47
N LEU A 482 -22.84 3.53 -25.64
CA LEU A 482 -22.38 2.86 -26.86
C LEU A 482 -23.59 2.52 -27.73
N ALA A 483 -23.38 2.39 -29.03
CA ALA A 483 -24.35 1.77 -29.92
C ALA A 483 -24.66 0.32 -29.49
N VAL A 484 -25.84 -0.17 -29.86
CA VAL A 484 -26.27 -1.55 -29.64
C VAL A 484 -25.26 -2.52 -30.30
N PRO A 485 -24.83 -3.60 -29.62
CA PRO A 485 -25.35 -4.17 -28.37
C PRO A 485 -24.59 -3.69 -27.12
N GLY A 486 -23.72 -2.69 -27.23
CA GLY A 486 -22.88 -2.26 -26.12
C GLY A 486 -23.64 -1.60 -24.96
N THR A 487 -24.90 -1.17 -25.15
CA THR A 487 -25.78 -0.61 -24.11
C THR A 487 -27.09 -1.38 -24.08
N MET A 488 -27.57 -1.72 -22.88
CA MET A 488 -28.83 -2.44 -22.70
C MET A 488 -30.03 -1.47 -22.75
N PRO A 489 -31.17 -1.91 -23.33
CA PRO A 489 -32.40 -1.11 -23.32
C PRO A 489 -33.05 -1.06 -21.94
N ASP A 490 -32.92 -2.13 -21.16
CA ASP A 490 -33.47 -2.29 -19.82
C ASP A 490 -32.43 -2.06 -18.74
N ASP A 491 -32.89 -1.63 -17.55
CA ASP A 491 -32.03 -1.42 -16.37
C ASP A 491 -31.84 -2.70 -15.55
N ASP A 492 -32.69 -3.72 -15.76
CA ASP A 492 -32.70 -4.96 -15.01
C ASP A 492 -31.94 -6.09 -15.71
N LYS A 493 -31.33 -6.96 -14.90
CA LYS A 493 -30.50 -8.07 -15.37
C LYS A 493 -31.27 -9.12 -16.19
N PRO A 494 -32.41 -9.68 -15.74
CA PRO A 494 -33.12 -10.69 -16.53
C PRO A 494 -33.55 -10.24 -17.94
N PRO A 495 -34.17 -9.06 -18.14
CA PRO A 495 -34.49 -8.61 -19.50
C PRO A 495 -33.23 -8.29 -20.33
N SER A 496 -32.17 -7.76 -19.71
CA SER A 496 -30.90 -7.51 -20.40
C SER A 496 -30.19 -8.80 -20.86
N VAL A 497 -30.24 -9.87 -20.06
CA VAL A 497 -29.74 -11.20 -20.44
C VAL A 497 -30.54 -11.76 -21.62
N ARG A 498 -31.88 -11.69 -21.56
CA ARG A 498 -32.73 -12.12 -22.68
C ARG A 498 -32.47 -11.30 -23.95
N TYR A 499 -32.20 -10.01 -23.80
CA TYR A 499 -31.84 -9.14 -24.91
C TYR A 499 -30.55 -9.60 -25.60
N LEU A 500 -29.50 -9.89 -24.82
CA LEU A 500 -28.24 -10.42 -25.35
C LEU A 500 -28.46 -11.78 -26.04
N GLN A 501 -29.22 -12.68 -25.43
CA GLN A 501 -29.57 -13.98 -26.03
C GLN A 501 -30.32 -13.84 -27.36
N ALA A 502 -31.30 -12.93 -27.44
CA ALA A 502 -32.01 -12.65 -28.69
C ALA A 502 -31.10 -11.98 -29.74
N TYR A 503 -30.11 -11.21 -29.31
CA TYR A 503 -29.11 -10.61 -30.20
C TYR A 503 -28.16 -11.68 -30.76
N GLN A 504 -27.69 -12.59 -29.92
CA GLN A 504 -26.86 -13.74 -30.32
C GLN A 504 -27.59 -14.65 -31.32
N GLU A 505 -28.87 -14.92 -31.10
CA GLU A 505 -29.66 -15.78 -32.00
C GLU A 505 -29.80 -15.17 -33.40
N ARG A 506 -29.97 -13.85 -33.48
CA ARG A 506 -29.98 -13.13 -34.77
C ARG A 506 -28.61 -13.20 -35.46
N ILE A 507 -27.52 -13.03 -34.71
CA ILE A 507 -26.16 -13.19 -35.23
C ILE A 507 -25.90 -14.62 -35.71
N ARG A 508 -26.31 -15.62 -34.92
CA ARG A 508 -26.10 -17.04 -35.20
C ARG A 508 -26.74 -17.42 -36.52
N THR A 509 -27.97 -16.93 -36.76
CA THR A 509 -28.75 -17.25 -37.96
C THR A 509 -28.40 -16.43 -39.20
N ALA A 510 -27.73 -15.29 -39.08
CA ALA A 510 -27.28 -14.48 -40.21
C ALA A 510 -26.07 -15.10 -40.93
N SER A 511 -26.10 -15.23 -42.25
CA SER A 511 -24.98 -15.78 -43.05
C SER A 511 -23.90 -14.73 -43.36
N SER A 512 -24.28 -13.45 -43.33
CA SER A 512 -23.41 -12.31 -43.60
C SER A 512 -23.59 -11.20 -42.55
N VAL A 513 -22.49 -10.71 -42.00
CA VAL A 513 -22.47 -9.69 -40.95
C VAL A 513 -21.51 -8.57 -41.32
N ALA A 514 -22.03 -7.34 -41.34
CA ALA A 514 -21.23 -6.14 -41.49
C ALA A 514 -20.98 -5.47 -40.13
N ILE A 515 -19.74 -5.13 -39.84
CA ILE A 515 -19.34 -4.47 -38.59
C ILE A 515 -18.86 -3.07 -38.92
N ILE A 516 -19.53 -2.06 -38.38
CA ILE A 516 -19.30 -0.66 -38.70
C ILE A 516 -18.44 -0.08 -37.59
N GLY A 517 -17.14 0.13 -37.85
CA GLY A 517 -16.20 0.76 -36.93
C GLY A 517 -15.02 -0.12 -36.51
N GLY A 518 -13.81 0.24 -36.96
CA GLY A 518 -12.52 -0.36 -36.58
C GLY A 518 -11.96 0.05 -35.21
N GLY A 519 -12.83 0.29 -34.23
CA GLY A 519 -12.44 0.48 -32.83
C GLY A 519 -12.39 -0.84 -32.05
N ALA A 520 -12.10 -0.79 -30.75
CA ALA A 520 -11.89 -1.98 -29.92
C ALA A 520 -13.07 -2.96 -29.99
N VAL A 521 -14.30 -2.44 -29.91
CA VAL A 521 -15.54 -3.23 -30.00
C VAL A 521 -15.63 -3.94 -31.34
N GLY A 522 -15.48 -3.22 -32.46
CA GLY A 522 -15.63 -3.82 -33.79
C GLY A 522 -14.54 -4.85 -34.10
N VAL A 523 -13.30 -4.60 -33.65
CA VAL A 523 -12.19 -5.55 -33.81
C VAL A 523 -12.44 -6.83 -33.02
N GLN A 524 -12.80 -6.71 -31.73
CA GLN A 524 -13.14 -7.86 -30.90
C GLN A 524 -14.29 -8.66 -31.53
N MET A 525 -15.38 -7.98 -31.92
CA MET A 525 -16.56 -8.64 -32.47
C MET A 525 -16.26 -9.34 -33.80
N ALA A 526 -15.41 -8.76 -34.66
CA ALA A 526 -15.02 -9.38 -35.92
C ALA A 526 -14.25 -10.69 -35.72
N CYS A 527 -13.27 -10.68 -34.81
CA CYS A 527 -12.48 -11.87 -34.50
C CYS A 527 -13.32 -12.94 -33.81
N ASP A 528 -14.08 -12.57 -32.78
CA ASP A 528 -14.93 -13.52 -32.02
C ASP A 528 -15.97 -14.19 -32.95
N LEU A 529 -16.60 -13.42 -33.86
CA LEU A 529 -17.54 -13.97 -34.85
C LEU A 529 -16.90 -14.99 -35.79
N LYS A 530 -15.69 -14.70 -36.27
CA LYS A 530 -15.01 -15.61 -37.22
C LYS A 530 -14.53 -16.89 -36.57
N GLU A 531 -14.13 -16.86 -35.30
CA GLU A 531 -13.76 -18.08 -34.60
C GLU A 531 -14.98 -18.95 -34.26
N LEU A 532 -16.09 -18.34 -33.83
CA LEU A 532 -17.31 -19.08 -33.52
C LEU A 532 -18.03 -19.58 -34.78
N TYR A 533 -17.97 -18.82 -35.88
CA TYR A 533 -18.65 -19.14 -37.13
C TYR A 533 -17.73 -18.96 -38.35
N PRO A 534 -16.77 -19.88 -38.58
CA PRO A 534 -15.76 -19.73 -39.64
C PRO A 534 -16.34 -19.53 -41.05
N ALA A 535 -17.47 -20.19 -41.34
CA ALA A 535 -18.16 -20.12 -42.63
C ALA A 535 -18.92 -18.80 -42.87
N LYS A 536 -19.16 -18.00 -41.82
CA LYS A 536 -19.94 -16.76 -41.92
C LYS A 536 -19.13 -15.68 -42.63
N THR A 537 -19.77 -14.91 -43.50
CA THR A 537 -19.11 -13.75 -44.12
C THR A 537 -19.11 -12.60 -43.13
N VAL A 538 -17.93 -12.13 -42.73
CA VAL A 538 -17.77 -11.02 -41.77
C VAL A 538 -16.97 -9.92 -42.44
N THR A 539 -17.57 -8.73 -42.56
CA THR A 539 -16.95 -7.56 -43.19
C THR A 539 -16.87 -6.41 -42.20
N LEU A 540 -15.68 -5.96 -41.84
CA LEU A 540 -15.48 -4.76 -41.03
C LEU A 540 -15.26 -3.55 -41.94
N ILE A 541 -16.02 -2.48 -41.70
CA ILE A 541 -15.95 -1.22 -42.44
C ILE A 541 -15.47 -0.12 -41.50
N HIS A 542 -14.42 0.61 -41.89
CA HIS A 542 -13.87 1.71 -41.11
C HIS A 542 -13.62 2.95 -41.96
N SER A 543 -13.94 4.11 -41.40
CA SER A 543 -13.85 5.40 -42.10
C SER A 543 -12.42 5.92 -42.31
N ARG A 544 -11.40 5.25 -41.77
CA ARG A 544 -9.98 5.66 -41.85
C ARG A 544 -9.15 4.47 -42.33
N GLU A 545 -7.94 4.74 -42.82
CA GLU A 545 -7.00 3.70 -43.27
C GLU A 545 -6.43 2.84 -42.13
N HIS A 546 -6.24 3.44 -40.96
CA HIS A 546 -5.74 2.76 -39.78
C HIS A 546 -6.88 2.42 -38.82
N LEU A 547 -6.91 1.18 -38.36
CA LEU A 547 -7.76 0.74 -37.26
C LEU A 547 -7.20 1.31 -35.94
N MET A 548 -8.05 1.43 -34.92
CA MET A 548 -7.61 1.87 -33.59
C MET A 548 -6.81 3.19 -33.61
N PRO A 549 -7.34 4.30 -34.17
CA PRO A 549 -6.57 5.50 -34.56
C PRO A 549 -5.94 6.30 -33.39
N VAL A 550 -6.25 5.98 -32.14
CA VAL A 550 -5.59 6.56 -30.95
C VAL A 550 -4.27 5.85 -30.62
N TYR A 551 -4.06 4.66 -31.21
CA TYR A 551 -2.93 3.79 -30.94
C TYR A 551 -1.91 3.86 -32.07
N HIS A 552 -0.67 3.51 -31.73
CA HIS A 552 0.42 3.41 -32.70
C HIS A 552 0.10 2.39 -33.80
N GLU A 553 0.55 2.65 -35.04
CA GLU A 553 0.15 1.91 -36.25
C GLU A 553 0.44 0.41 -36.20
N ALA A 554 1.46 0.00 -35.43
CA ALA A 554 1.80 -1.39 -35.17
C ALA A 554 0.59 -2.21 -34.68
N LEU A 555 -0.30 -1.62 -33.87
CA LEU A 555 -1.53 -2.29 -33.45
C LEU A 555 -2.47 -2.52 -34.63
N SER A 556 -2.63 -1.52 -35.50
CA SER A 556 -3.46 -1.67 -36.71
C SER A 556 -2.92 -2.75 -37.63
N ASN A 557 -1.60 -2.87 -37.78
CA ASN A 557 -0.97 -3.90 -38.62
C ASN A 557 -1.21 -5.30 -38.05
N LEU A 558 -1.01 -5.47 -36.74
CA LEU A 558 -1.27 -6.71 -36.04
C LEU A 558 -2.73 -7.16 -36.17
N ILE A 559 -3.69 -6.23 -36.06
CA ILE A 559 -5.10 -6.53 -36.29
C ILE A 559 -5.37 -6.94 -37.74
N LYS A 560 -4.77 -6.24 -38.71
CA LYS A 560 -4.91 -6.58 -40.15
C LYS A 560 -4.35 -7.97 -40.45
N ASP A 561 -3.23 -8.36 -39.84
CA ASP A 561 -2.68 -9.72 -39.93
C ASP A 561 -3.68 -10.75 -39.38
N ARG A 562 -4.25 -10.50 -38.20
CA ARG A 562 -5.26 -11.38 -37.61
C ARG A 562 -6.51 -11.51 -38.48
N PHE A 563 -6.97 -10.41 -39.06
CA PHE A 563 -8.12 -10.41 -39.97
C PHE A 563 -7.86 -11.27 -41.21
N ARG A 564 -6.65 -11.20 -41.79
CA ARG A 564 -6.25 -12.09 -42.89
C ARG A 564 -6.25 -13.55 -42.48
N GLU A 565 -5.70 -13.88 -41.31
CA GLU A 565 -5.69 -15.26 -40.78
C GLU A 565 -7.10 -15.82 -40.58
N LEU A 566 -8.03 -15.00 -40.07
CA LEU A 566 -9.43 -15.41 -39.80
C LEU A 566 -10.37 -15.27 -41.01
N GLY A 567 -9.90 -14.68 -42.11
CA GLY A 567 -10.74 -14.38 -43.28
C GLY A 567 -11.81 -13.30 -43.03
N VAL A 568 -11.55 -12.35 -42.14
CA VAL A 568 -12.39 -11.14 -41.98
C VAL A 568 -12.12 -10.21 -43.16
N GLN A 569 -13.16 -9.81 -43.88
CA GLN A 569 -13.04 -8.81 -44.94
C GLN A 569 -12.91 -7.42 -44.31
N LEU A 570 -11.97 -6.61 -44.80
CA LEU A 570 -11.72 -5.27 -44.27
C LEU A 570 -11.88 -4.22 -45.36
N ILE A 571 -12.75 -3.24 -45.12
CA ILE A 571 -12.92 -2.05 -45.96
C ILE A 571 -12.51 -0.84 -45.12
N THR A 572 -11.47 -0.13 -45.56
CA THR A 572 -10.98 1.11 -44.93
C THR A 572 -11.23 2.33 -45.83
N GLY A 573 -10.98 3.52 -45.27
CA GLY A 573 -11.00 4.78 -46.02
C GLY A 573 -12.40 5.31 -46.34
N SER A 574 -13.46 4.67 -45.88
CA SER A 574 -14.83 5.05 -46.24
C SER A 574 -15.84 4.83 -45.11
N ARG A 575 -16.79 5.76 -44.98
CA ARG A 575 -17.76 5.80 -43.90
C ARG A 575 -19.09 5.23 -44.38
N VAL A 576 -19.73 4.41 -43.53
CA VAL A 576 -21.10 3.94 -43.74
C VAL A 576 -22.10 5.06 -43.50
N VAL A 577 -23.09 5.17 -44.39
CA VAL A 577 -24.28 6.01 -44.19
C VAL A 577 -25.24 5.25 -43.28
N ILE A 578 -25.40 5.74 -42.04
CA ILE A 578 -26.27 5.11 -41.04
C ILE A 578 -27.72 5.59 -41.29
N PRO A 579 -28.68 4.69 -41.52
CA PRO A 579 -30.09 5.09 -41.66
C PRO A 579 -30.62 5.76 -40.38
N PRO A 580 -31.52 6.76 -40.46
CA PRO A 580 -32.10 7.40 -39.28
C PRO A 580 -32.76 6.43 -38.30
N GLU A 581 -33.48 5.44 -38.82
CA GLU A 581 -34.15 4.38 -38.04
C GLU A 581 -33.22 3.22 -37.63
N GLY A 582 -31.93 3.32 -37.96
CA GLY A 582 -30.96 2.23 -37.81
C GLY A 582 -31.12 1.14 -38.87
N PHE A 583 -30.31 0.08 -38.73
CA PHE A 583 -30.35 -1.05 -39.65
C PHE A 583 -31.48 -2.03 -39.29
N PRO A 584 -32.23 -2.56 -40.28
CA PRO A 584 -33.44 -3.31 -40.03
C PRO A 584 -33.18 -4.58 -39.21
N ASN A 585 -32.04 -5.27 -39.35
CA ASN A 585 -31.58 -6.39 -38.47
C ASN A 585 -32.70 -7.39 -38.08
N VAL A 586 -33.65 -7.63 -39.00
CA VAL A 586 -34.85 -8.47 -38.81
C VAL A 586 -34.99 -9.46 -39.97
N ASN A 587 -35.68 -10.57 -39.70
CA ASN A 587 -36.16 -11.54 -40.70
C ASN A 587 -35.10 -12.23 -41.58
N ARG A 588 -33.80 -12.13 -41.25
CA ARG A 588 -32.69 -12.70 -42.05
C ARG A 588 -32.66 -12.22 -43.49
N GLN A 589 -33.30 -11.08 -43.78
CA GLN A 589 -33.32 -10.52 -45.11
C GLN A 589 -32.07 -9.65 -45.28
N ALA A 590 -31.33 -9.88 -46.36
CA ALA A 590 -30.20 -9.05 -46.70
C ALA A 590 -30.65 -7.63 -47.07
N PHE A 591 -29.87 -6.63 -46.67
CA PHE A 591 -30.10 -5.22 -46.96
C PHE A 591 -28.79 -4.53 -47.36
N ASP A 592 -28.93 -3.44 -48.10
CA ASP A 592 -27.80 -2.66 -48.59
C ASP A 592 -27.20 -1.78 -47.49
N ILE A 593 -25.87 -1.76 -47.43
CA ILE A 593 -25.08 -0.88 -46.59
C ILE A 593 -24.32 0.07 -47.51
N CYS A 594 -24.83 1.29 -47.60
CA CYS A 594 -24.26 2.33 -48.45
C CYS A 594 -23.05 3.00 -47.77
N LEU A 595 -21.99 3.20 -48.55
CA LEU A 595 -20.82 3.97 -48.14
C LEU A 595 -20.87 5.38 -48.76
N GLN A 596 -20.19 6.32 -48.11
CA GLN A 596 -20.12 7.72 -48.56
C GLN A 596 -19.40 7.91 -49.90
N ASP A 597 -18.60 6.94 -50.35
CA ASP A 597 -17.91 6.97 -51.64
C ASP A 597 -18.74 6.33 -52.78
N GLY A 598 -20.00 6.01 -52.53
CA GLY A 598 -20.92 5.42 -53.51
C GLY A 598 -20.87 3.90 -53.62
N ARG A 599 -19.95 3.21 -52.92
CA ARG A 599 -19.97 1.75 -52.83
C ARG A 599 -21.18 1.28 -52.00
N SER A 600 -21.69 0.09 -52.31
CA SER A 600 -22.71 -0.60 -51.52
C SER A 600 -22.31 -2.06 -51.33
N LEU A 601 -22.65 -2.63 -50.18
CA LEU A 601 -22.53 -4.06 -49.88
C LEU A 601 -23.82 -4.59 -49.28
N SER A 602 -24.08 -5.88 -49.46
CA SER A 602 -25.24 -6.55 -48.90
C SER A 602 -24.85 -7.34 -47.65
N ALA A 603 -25.63 -7.21 -46.57
CA ALA A 603 -25.48 -8.02 -45.36
C ALA A 603 -26.85 -8.36 -44.75
N GLU A 604 -26.94 -9.49 -44.05
CA GLU A 604 -28.15 -9.89 -43.31
C GLU A 604 -28.20 -9.29 -41.90
N PHE A 605 -27.07 -8.84 -41.38
CA PHE A 605 -26.97 -8.22 -40.06
C PHE A 605 -25.87 -7.16 -40.02
N ALA A 606 -26.16 -6.03 -39.38
CA ALA A 606 -25.22 -4.93 -39.20
C ALA A 606 -24.99 -4.65 -37.71
N ILE A 607 -23.72 -4.63 -37.31
CA ILE A 607 -23.27 -4.30 -35.96
C ILE A 607 -22.67 -2.90 -35.98
N GLN A 608 -23.34 -1.95 -35.35
CA GLN A 608 -22.82 -0.60 -35.21
C GLN A 608 -21.83 -0.52 -34.04
N ALA A 609 -20.54 -0.52 -34.35
CA ALA A 609 -19.43 -0.41 -33.39
C ALA A 609 -18.77 0.99 -33.42
N THR A 610 -19.51 2.02 -33.84
CA THR A 610 -19.06 3.42 -33.84
C THR A 610 -19.78 4.27 -32.81
N GLY A 611 -19.07 5.29 -32.32
CA GLY A 611 -19.64 6.37 -31.53
C GLY A 611 -19.68 6.07 -30.04
N GLN A 612 -19.34 7.08 -29.25
CA GLN A 612 -19.58 7.14 -27.81
C GLN A 612 -20.30 8.45 -27.56
N THR A 613 -21.46 8.40 -26.90
CA THR A 613 -22.18 9.62 -26.52
C THR A 613 -22.07 9.81 -25.02
N PRO A 614 -21.61 10.95 -24.50
CA PRO A 614 -21.54 11.19 -23.06
C PRO A 614 -22.93 11.09 -22.42
N ASN A 615 -23.03 10.40 -21.29
CA ASN A 615 -24.26 10.35 -20.48
C ASN A 615 -24.35 11.62 -19.60
N ASN A 616 -24.64 12.75 -20.23
CA ASN A 616 -24.61 14.09 -19.62
C ASN A 616 -25.99 14.76 -19.51
N GLN A 617 -27.07 14.09 -19.93
CA GLN A 617 -28.39 14.70 -20.11
C GLN A 617 -28.93 15.30 -18.80
N PHE A 618 -28.67 14.65 -17.67
CA PHE A 618 -29.07 15.10 -16.35
C PHE A 618 -28.34 16.39 -15.87
N LEU A 619 -27.23 16.76 -16.49
CA LEU A 619 -26.51 18.01 -16.19
C LEU A 619 -27.20 19.23 -16.83
N LEU A 620 -27.90 19.01 -17.95
CA LEU A 620 -28.45 20.07 -18.79
C LEU A 620 -29.58 20.85 -18.12
N SER A 621 -30.39 20.17 -17.31
CA SER A 621 -31.62 20.71 -16.72
C SER A 621 -31.42 21.55 -15.44
N GLY A 622 -30.20 21.63 -14.89
CA GLY A 622 -29.95 22.37 -13.64
C GLY A 622 -28.64 23.15 -13.55
N LEU A 623 -27.58 22.75 -14.27
CA LEU A 623 -26.28 23.45 -14.23
C LEU A 623 -25.97 24.26 -15.50
N VAL A 624 -26.65 23.98 -16.61
CA VAL A 624 -26.28 24.50 -17.94
C VAL A 624 -27.16 25.68 -18.38
N GLY A 625 -28.38 25.84 -17.83
CA GLY A 625 -29.33 26.88 -18.21
C GLY A 625 -29.82 26.78 -19.66
N GLU A 626 -30.97 27.37 -19.97
CA GLU A 626 -31.58 27.30 -21.32
C GLU A 626 -30.76 28.03 -22.40
N SER A 627 -29.83 28.90 -22.02
CA SER A 627 -29.01 29.71 -22.95
C SER A 627 -27.81 28.95 -23.57
N GLY A 628 -27.59 27.68 -23.22
CA GLY A 628 -26.63 26.78 -23.90
C GLY A 628 -25.14 27.10 -23.71
N GLN A 629 -24.79 28.22 -23.08
CA GLN A 629 -23.41 28.59 -22.76
C GLN A 629 -23.04 28.12 -21.34
N SER A 630 -22.83 26.82 -21.16
CA SER A 630 -22.31 26.32 -19.89
C SER A 630 -20.81 26.11 -19.92
N ALA A 631 -20.12 26.64 -18.93
CA ALA A 631 -18.70 26.34 -18.64
C ALA A 631 -18.48 24.85 -18.24
N VAL A 632 -19.54 24.07 -17.98
CA VAL A 632 -19.45 22.68 -17.55
C VAL A 632 -19.16 21.70 -18.70
N LEU A 633 -19.83 21.84 -19.84
CA LEU A 633 -19.68 20.90 -20.97
C LEU A 633 -18.77 21.46 -22.05
N ASN A 634 -17.94 20.63 -22.65
CA ASN A 634 -17.16 21.02 -23.82
C ASN A 634 -18.11 21.09 -25.03
N PRO A 635 -18.28 22.26 -25.68
CA PRO A 635 -19.23 22.44 -26.77
C PRO A 635 -18.89 21.64 -28.03
N LYS A 636 -17.64 21.20 -28.20
CA LYS A 636 -17.19 20.44 -29.37
C LYS A 636 -17.53 18.95 -29.30
N ASN A 637 -17.60 18.38 -28.09
CA ASN A 637 -17.70 16.93 -27.90
C ASN A 637 -18.74 16.49 -26.85
N GLY A 638 -19.31 17.44 -26.07
CA GLY A 638 -20.32 17.21 -25.06
C GLY A 638 -19.81 16.61 -23.74
N PHE A 639 -18.52 16.35 -23.57
CA PHE A 639 -17.96 15.77 -22.35
C PHE A 639 -17.83 16.83 -21.24
N VAL A 640 -17.78 16.39 -19.98
CA VAL A 640 -17.67 17.31 -18.82
C VAL A 640 -16.24 17.83 -18.73
N ARG A 641 -16.05 19.15 -18.81
CA ARG A 641 -14.74 19.77 -18.64
C ARG A 641 -14.27 19.62 -17.21
N VAL A 642 -13.05 19.12 -17.03
CA VAL A 642 -12.42 18.91 -15.73
C VAL A 642 -11.05 19.54 -15.66
N LEU A 643 -10.66 19.97 -14.47
CA LEU A 643 -9.27 20.31 -14.14
C LEU A 643 -8.44 19.02 -13.97
N PRO A 644 -7.10 19.08 -13.97
CA PRO A 644 -6.26 17.93 -13.62
C PRO A 644 -6.54 17.34 -12.22
N THR A 645 -7.15 18.11 -11.32
CA THR A 645 -7.63 17.67 -10.00
C THR A 645 -8.95 16.88 -10.05
N MET A 646 -9.52 16.69 -11.25
CA MET A 646 -10.80 16.04 -11.55
C MET A 646 -12.06 16.81 -11.12
N GLN A 647 -11.90 18.00 -10.54
CA GLN A 647 -13.01 18.93 -10.33
C GLN A 647 -13.57 19.41 -11.66
N PHE A 648 -14.86 19.76 -11.69
CA PHE A 648 -15.44 20.50 -12.80
C PHE A 648 -14.61 21.76 -13.07
N ALA A 649 -14.39 22.07 -14.35
CA ALA A 649 -13.62 23.25 -14.73
C ALA A 649 -14.34 24.58 -14.44
N ASP A 650 -15.65 24.53 -14.18
CA ASP A 650 -16.45 25.69 -13.80
C ASP A 650 -16.25 25.99 -12.31
N PRO A 651 -15.63 27.14 -11.93
CA PRO A 651 -15.29 27.45 -10.55
C PRO A 651 -16.51 27.67 -9.65
N ARG A 652 -17.72 27.80 -10.21
CA ARG A 652 -18.97 27.86 -9.44
C ARG A 652 -19.31 26.55 -8.74
N TYR A 653 -18.69 25.44 -9.16
CA TYR A 653 -19.00 24.10 -8.68
C TYR A 653 -17.75 23.37 -8.17
N PRO A 654 -17.02 23.93 -7.19
CA PRO A 654 -15.72 23.39 -6.75
C PRO A 654 -15.82 22.02 -6.07
N HIS A 655 -17.00 21.64 -5.60
CA HIS A 655 -17.30 20.36 -4.95
C HIS A 655 -17.83 19.29 -5.90
N LEU A 656 -17.97 19.59 -7.20
CA LEU A 656 -18.36 18.64 -8.23
C LEU A 656 -17.13 18.11 -8.97
N PHE A 657 -17.09 16.79 -9.16
CA PHE A 657 -16.01 16.07 -9.83
C PHE A 657 -16.56 15.22 -10.95
N ALA A 658 -15.78 14.98 -12.01
CA ALA A 658 -16.10 13.99 -13.04
C ALA A 658 -14.90 13.07 -13.30
N VAL A 659 -15.17 11.77 -13.42
CA VAL A 659 -14.15 10.74 -13.64
C VAL A 659 -14.64 9.69 -14.64
N GLY A 660 -13.71 8.94 -15.24
CA GLY A 660 -14.00 7.96 -16.26
C GLY A 660 -14.38 8.60 -17.60
N ASP A 661 -15.10 7.85 -18.44
CA ASP A 661 -15.27 8.24 -19.84
C ASP A 661 -16.02 9.57 -20.02
N ILE A 662 -16.89 9.96 -19.07
CA ILE A 662 -17.64 11.23 -19.11
C ILE A 662 -16.75 12.47 -18.97
N ALA A 663 -15.56 12.32 -18.36
CA ALA A 663 -14.65 13.42 -18.09
C ALA A 663 -13.79 13.76 -19.32
N ASP A 664 -13.75 15.04 -19.68
CA ASP A 664 -12.90 15.59 -20.74
C ASP A 664 -11.49 15.88 -20.25
N SER A 665 -10.79 14.83 -19.80
CA SER A 665 -9.47 14.93 -19.16
C SER A 665 -8.29 14.83 -20.14
N GLY A 666 -8.56 14.69 -21.43
CA GLY A 666 -7.55 14.40 -22.46
C GLY A 666 -7.05 12.94 -22.48
N ALA A 667 -7.40 12.13 -21.48
CA ALA A 667 -7.09 10.70 -21.50
C ALA A 667 -8.03 9.94 -22.44
N HIS A 668 -7.51 8.86 -23.04
CA HIS A 668 -8.33 7.92 -23.81
C HIS A 668 -9.41 7.27 -22.92
N LYS A 669 -10.55 6.95 -23.51
CA LYS A 669 -11.76 6.45 -22.81
C LYS A 669 -11.63 4.95 -22.50
N ALA A 670 -11.17 4.64 -21.29
CA ALA A 670 -10.90 3.29 -20.82
C ALA A 670 -10.88 3.23 -19.28
N ALA A 671 -11.04 2.02 -18.70
CA ALA A 671 -11.09 1.89 -17.24
C ALA A 671 -9.79 2.25 -16.52
N ARG A 672 -8.62 2.00 -17.12
CA ARG A 672 -7.34 2.31 -16.44
C ARG A 672 -7.18 3.82 -16.17
N PRO A 673 -7.38 4.71 -17.17
CA PRO A 673 -7.52 6.13 -16.91
C PRO A 673 -8.59 6.45 -15.85
N GLY A 674 -9.78 5.83 -15.96
CA GLY A 674 -10.86 6.03 -14.98
C GLY A 674 -10.47 5.70 -13.54
N MET A 675 -9.70 4.63 -13.31
CA MET A 675 -9.21 4.25 -11.98
C MET A 675 -8.25 5.29 -11.40
N VAL A 676 -7.32 5.80 -12.22
CA VAL A 676 -6.39 6.86 -11.80
C VAL A 676 -7.14 8.14 -11.46
N GLN A 677 -8.10 8.53 -12.31
CA GLN A 677 -8.94 9.71 -12.11
C GLN A 677 -9.79 9.59 -10.82
N ALA A 678 -10.37 8.41 -10.57
CA ALA A 678 -11.13 8.15 -9.35
C ALA A 678 -10.27 8.28 -8.09
N ALA A 679 -9.03 7.78 -8.12
CA ALA A 679 -8.09 7.93 -7.00
C ALA A 679 -7.73 9.40 -6.74
N VAL A 680 -7.49 10.18 -7.80
CA VAL A 680 -7.22 11.62 -7.70
C VAL A 680 -8.42 12.38 -7.12
N ALA A 681 -9.63 12.13 -7.64
CA ALA A 681 -10.84 12.76 -7.14
C ALA A 681 -11.07 12.43 -5.65
N ALA A 682 -10.91 11.16 -5.25
CA ALA A 682 -11.08 10.74 -3.85
C ALA A 682 -10.10 11.44 -2.91
N LYS A 683 -8.81 11.55 -3.28
CA LYS A 683 -7.81 12.27 -2.48
C LYS A 683 -8.13 13.76 -2.36
N ASN A 684 -8.49 14.41 -3.47
CA ASN A 684 -8.82 15.83 -3.47
C ASN A 684 -10.09 16.14 -2.69
N ILE A 685 -11.12 15.29 -2.76
CA ILE A 685 -12.31 15.38 -1.90
C ILE A 685 -11.89 15.27 -0.43
N ALA A 686 -11.01 14.32 -0.08
CA ALA A 686 -10.53 14.18 1.30
C ALA A 686 -9.75 15.41 1.79
N SER A 687 -8.96 16.06 0.93
CA SER A 687 -8.30 17.35 1.24
C SER A 687 -9.31 18.48 1.43
N LEU A 688 -10.29 18.63 0.54
CA LEU A 688 -11.33 19.65 0.65
C LEU A 688 -12.15 19.51 1.94
N ILE A 689 -12.47 18.27 2.35
CA ILE A 689 -13.14 17.99 3.63
C ILE A 689 -12.33 18.49 4.83
N LYS A 690 -11.00 18.49 4.74
CA LYS A 690 -10.10 19.00 5.78
C LYS A 690 -9.88 20.52 5.70
N GLY A 691 -10.47 21.20 4.72
CA GLY A 691 -10.20 22.61 4.43
C GLY A 691 -8.84 22.85 3.77
N GLU A 692 -8.25 21.82 3.15
CA GLU A 692 -7.00 21.91 2.40
C GLU A 692 -7.25 22.12 0.90
N GLU A 693 -6.27 22.69 0.19
CA GLU A 693 -6.32 22.85 -1.26
C GLU A 693 -6.13 21.50 -2.01
N PRO A 694 -6.85 21.27 -3.13
CA PRO A 694 -6.71 20.06 -3.92
C PRO A 694 -5.43 20.12 -4.77
N VAL A 695 -4.41 19.36 -4.38
CA VAL A 695 -3.09 19.37 -5.04
C VAL A 695 -2.84 18.16 -5.94
N GLU A 696 -3.60 17.08 -5.78
CA GLU A 696 -3.38 15.84 -6.53
C GLU A 696 -3.86 15.98 -7.98
N ARG A 697 -3.06 15.50 -8.93
CA ARG A 697 -3.31 15.70 -10.37
C ARG A 697 -3.26 14.38 -11.12
N ALA A 698 -4.24 14.16 -11.99
CA ALA A 698 -4.25 13.04 -12.91
C ALA A 698 -3.34 13.32 -14.10
N ALA A 699 -2.29 12.52 -14.27
CA ALA A 699 -1.44 12.55 -15.45
C ALA A 699 -2.08 11.76 -16.61
N VAL A 700 -1.98 12.29 -17.83
CA VAL A 700 -2.39 11.57 -19.04
C VAL A 700 -1.26 10.62 -19.45
N ALA A 701 -1.42 9.34 -19.12
CA ALA A 701 -0.48 8.31 -19.55
C ALA A 701 -0.67 7.96 -21.04
N PRO A 702 0.37 7.40 -21.71
CA PRO A 702 0.23 6.86 -23.06
C PRO A 702 -0.93 5.88 -23.16
N ALA A 703 -1.63 5.89 -24.30
CA ALA A 703 -2.78 5.02 -24.51
C ALA A 703 -2.38 3.54 -24.43
N GLY A 704 -3.17 2.75 -23.71
CA GLY A 704 -2.92 1.33 -23.55
C GLY A 704 -4.20 0.52 -23.52
N ILE A 705 -4.17 -0.68 -24.09
CA ILE A 705 -5.34 -1.54 -24.22
C ILE A 705 -4.97 -3.00 -24.04
N HIS A 706 -5.88 -3.75 -23.45
CA HIS A 706 -5.94 -5.20 -23.54
C HIS A 706 -7.07 -5.52 -24.52
N LEU A 707 -6.72 -5.92 -25.74
CA LEU A 707 -7.65 -6.13 -26.84
C LEU A 707 -7.66 -7.61 -27.21
N THR A 708 -8.85 -8.21 -27.27
CA THR A 708 -8.98 -9.57 -27.78
C THR A 708 -8.94 -9.58 -29.29
N LEU A 709 -8.34 -10.63 -29.83
CA LEU A 709 -8.12 -10.85 -31.26
C LEU A 709 -8.70 -12.21 -31.66
N GLY A 710 -9.79 -12.61 -30.99
CA GLY A 710 -10.32 -13.96 -30.98
C GLY A 710 -10.78 -14.34 -29.58
N LEU A 711 -11.36 -15.53 -29.44
CA LEU A 711 -11.88 -16.04 -28.18
C LEU A 711 -10.79 -16.17 -27.13
N THR A 712 -9.63 -16.73 -27.49
CA THR A 712 -8.52 -16.97 -26.54
C THR A 712 -7.30 -16.07 -26.77
N ARG A 713 -7.07 -15.65 -28.03
CA ARG A 713 -5.93 -14.79 -28.38
C ARG A 713 -6.20 -13.33 -28.05
N ASN A 714 -5.22 -12.66 -27.47
CA ASN A 714 -5.31 -11.25 -27.13
C ASN A 714 -3.95 -10.55 -27.24
N VAL A 715 -3.99 -9.22 -27.25
CA VAL A 715 -2.82 -8.36 -27.22
C VAL A 715 -2.96 -7.35 -26.10
N ILE A 716 -1.88 -7.22 -25.33
CA ILE A 716 -1.66 -6.05 -24.50
C ILE A 716 -0.79 -5.11 -25.30
N PHE A 717 -1.30 -3.92 -25.54
CA PHE A 717 -0.64 -2.88 -26.32
C PHE A 717 -0.55 -1.60 -25.51
N ARG A 718 0.58 -0.91 -25.59
CA ARG A 718 0.75 0.45 -25.03
C ARG A 718 1.55 1.30 -26.01
N ASN A 719 1.04 2.49 -26.31
CA ASN A 719 1.75 3.49 -27.10
C ASN A 719 3.11 3.83 -26.46
N PRO A 720 4.11 4.20 -27.28
CA PRO A 720 5.40 4.66 -26.76
C PRO A 720 5.21 5.84 -25.81
N ASN A 721 5.96 5.83 -24.72
CA ASN A 721 6.09 7.00 -23.84
C ASN A 721 7.19 7.92 -24.35
N ILE A 722 6.86 8.78 -25.31
CA ILE A 722 7.80 9.74 -25.93
C ILE A 722 8.50 10.60 -24.86
N ALA A 723 7.78 11.00 -23.81
CA ALA A 723 8.34 11.80 -22.71
C ALA A 723 9.40 11.05 -21.88
N ALA A 724 9.38 9.72 -21.89
CA ALA A 724 10.40 8.88 -21.25
C ALA A 724 11.48 8.40 -22.23
N GLY A 725 11.45 8.85 -23.49
CA GLY A 725 12.41 8.45 -24.53
C GLY A 725 12.07 7.14 -25.24
N ASP A 726 10.89 6.54 -25.00
CA ASP A 726 10.46 5.35 -25.73
C ASP A 726 10.13 5.73 -27.19
N ALA A 727 10.72 5.06 -28.17
CA ALA A 727 10.38 5.22 -29.59
C ALA A 727 9.33 4.20 -30.07
N GLU A 728 9.36 2.99 -29.51
CA GLU A 728 8.54 1.85 -29.95
C GLU A 728 7.39 1.55 -28.98
N PRO A 729 6.24 1.06 -29.48
CA PRO A 729 5.15 0.61 -28.62
C PRO A 729 5.53 -0.68 -27.86
N PHE A 730 4.95 -0.85 -26.68
CA PHE A 730 5.00 -2.14 -25.99
C PHE A 730 3.90 -3.05 -26.55
N ILE A 731 4.30 -4.24 -26.98
CA ILE A 731 3.41 -5.27 -27.54
C ILE A 731 3.64 -6.58 -26.79
N ASN A 732 2.57 -7.16 -26.26
CA ASN A 732 2.60 -8.46 -25.61
C ASN A 732 1.40 -9.29 -26.07
N LEU A 733 1.67 -10.21 -26.99
CA LEU A 733 0.71 -11.20 -27.49
C LEU A 733 0.52 -12.31 -26.45
N LYS A 734 -0.73 -12.70 -26.20
CA LYS A 734 -1.06 -13.78 -25.28
C LYS A 734 -2.18 -14.67 -25.83
N ASP A 735 -2.28 -15.83 -25.21
CA ASP A 735 -3.44 -16.71 -25.26
C ASP A 735 -3.90 -16.91 -23.80
N ASP A 736 -5.13 -16.51 -23.48
CA ASP A 736 -5.68 -16.64 -22.12
C ASP A 736 -6.34 -18.00 -21.86
N GLY A 737 -6.50 -18.82 -22.90
CA GLY A 737 -7.17 -20.13 -22.85
C GLY A 737 -8.63 -20.09 -22.39
N ARG A 738 -9.29 -18.92 -22.34
CA ARG A 738 -10.65 -18.78 -21.79
C ARG A 738 -11.54 -17.90 -22.65
N GLU A 739 -12.67 -18.46 -23.06
CA GLU A 739 -13.65 -17.76 -23.89
C GLU A 739 -14.23 -16.49 -23.23
N ASP A 740 -14.41 -16.47 -21.91
CA ASP A 740 -15.04 -15.36 -21.20
C ASP A 740 -14.07 -14.26 -20.73
N MET A 741 -12.82 -14.30 -21.21
CA MET A 741 -11.73 -13.41 -20.78
C MET A 741 -11.43 -13.50 -19.27
N GLY A 742 -11.87 -14.56 -18.58
CA GLY A 742 -11.72 -14.76 -17.15
C GLY A 742 -12.58 -13.84 -16.28
N ILE A 743 -13.73 -13.34 -16.77
CA ILE A 743 -14.64 -12.39 -16.12
C ILE A 743 -14.83 -12.55 -14.58
N ASP A 744 -14.71 -13.76 -14.04
CA ASP A 744 -14.61 -14.09 -12.61
C ASP A 744 -13.66 -13.14 -11.84
N GLY A 745 -12.52 -12.78 -12.44
CA GLY A 745 -11.58 -11.83 -11.85
C GLY A 745 -12.14 -10.42 -11.68
N VAL A 746 -13.10 -10.01 -12.52
CA VAL A 746 -13.85 -8.75 -12.33
C VAL A 746 -14.83 -8.88 -11.16
N TRP A 747 -15.52 -10.02 -11.03
CA TRP A 747 -16.44 -10.29 -9.91
C TRP A 747 -15.72 -10.25 -8.57
N VAL A 748 -14.56 -10.92 -8.46
CA VAL A 748 -13.72 -10.92 -7.26
C VAL A 748 -13.27 -9.49 -6.91
N ARG A 749 -12.84 -8.70 -7.90
CA ARG A 749 -12.46 -7.29 -7.68
C ARG A 749 -13.63 -6.41 -7.23
N ARG A 750 -14.87 -6.82 -7.48
CA ARG A 750 -16.10 -6.14 -7.03
C ARG A 750 -16.62 -6.68 -5.69
N GLY A 751 -15.86 -7.55 -5.03
CA GLY A 751 -16.18 -8.09 -3.71
C GLY A 751 -17.17 -9.25 -3.74
N VAL A 752 -17.38 -9.89 -4.89
CA VAL A 752 -18.24 -11.07 -5.02
C VAL A 752 -17.34 -12.26 -5.39
N VAL A 753 -17.24 -13.23 -4.47
CA VAL A 753 -16.52 -14.48 -4.74
C VAL A 753 -17.46 -15.43 -5.46
N VAL A 754 -17.09 -15.87 -6.65
CA VAL A 754 -17.83 -16.86 -7.42
C VAL A 754 -17.23 -18.23 -7.09
N THR A 755 -18.02 -19.08 -6.44
CA THR A 755 -17.69 -20.47 -6.09
C THR A 755 -18.56 -21.47 -6.84
N SER A 756 -19.70 -21.03 -7.38
CA SER A 756 -20.63 -21.81 -8.18
C SER A 756 -21.28 -20.95 -9.29
N PRO A 757 -21.83 -21.57 -10.36
CA PRO A 757 -22.59 -20.84 -11.38
C PRO A 757 -23.78 -20.03 -10.82
N GLN A 758 -24.38 -20.48 -9.72
CA GLN A 758 -25.50 -19.80 -9.06
C GLN A 758 -25.11 -18.42 -8.53
N ASP A 759 -23.84 -18.22 -8.17
CA ASP A 759 -23.33 -16.93 -7.65
C ASP A 759 -23.39 -15.82 -8.71
N TYR A 760 -23.51 -16.16 -9.99
CA TYR A 760 -23.74 -15.19 -11.06
C TYR A 760 -25.19 -14.70 -11.14
N HIS A 761 -26.13 -15.26 -10.38
CA HIS A 761 -27.55 -14.89 -10.42
C HIS A 761 -27.99 -14.00 -9.25
N LEU A 762 -27.03 -13.50 -8.47
CA LEU A 762 -27.20 -12.48 -7.42
C LEU A 762 -27.82 -11.17 -7.96
#